data_AF-A0AAE9UKR8-F1
#
_entry.id   AF-A0AAE9UKR8-F1
#
_cell.length_a   1.000
_cell.length_b   1.000
_cell.length_c   1.000
_cell.angle_alpha   90.00
_cell.angle_beta   90.00
_cell.angle_gamma   90.00
#
_symmetry.space_group_name_H-M   'P 1'
#
loop_
_entity.id
_entity.type
_entity.pdbx_description
1 polymer ?
#
loop_
_entity_poly.entity_id
_entity_poly.type
_entity_poly.pdbx_seq_one_letter_code
_entity_poly.pdbx_strand_id
1 'polypeptide(L)'
;MSVMEMDVRDFTIDSHSGISDQNKGNFLGVVEEGTKDTRTGQKTGLDYLKYLGVKYVQMMPLYDFQTVPELDQNDPKNNSISTEFSADDQQNWGYDPKNYNVPEGSYSTNPADSVNRIKELKEMVQKLHDAGINVVMDVVYNHLYDGQNNPFEYTVPGYYYAINHDGKMNNDVGVGNAIRSNSEMMRQYIVNSVVHWIKEYGMDGFRFDAMSDLDVTTLNAIREAINKIDGKIVTYGEGWDSMGKYLYKDGDKPTSVSHAKETPEVGHFDSIGRDAIAGSHYDNGNPPGFVNKTSEYKDGKVSVLADSLLGGHHRSFQDASQQLNYVEVHDGMTLSDLLKDYNKSDDATTHQNRAELATAMSGLSQGIHFFQHGQEFLREKAGAHNTYNAGDEKNKIDWELTSKNVDVVNFMKSLLTLRTNESLWHLKDYEAEIFKKMKITNAQAKSGIITFELQEDNGDKYLVVFNNNTDSQNKQLILGDTNSTNWYYGRQDNFTEFKNTDGNRGKINETNDFTNAYIVTTNSKNLYNKIGQMNGQKTITMDHLSATVLYIPKAVEVAKLTTKADVTYIDQEGKKLVIPADQGVSYLKVEFNDPNSKFGYEVSGIATTSDQQLGHTKNVLTKTSDGIQTVTKYYMAVDKVTGQVVSVAQPTSFINGAPQSTDANIEWKEVTEAAPAELNVSQDSGEATEESPKESERPSEGSAVGNNIEQGESVTQETTVTVTSQVDFPKSQSTKPEEKPKLTAKSHQKTVKREVKHQQKQLKLERKAAKKMTKKGQGYAWGNKHYFAFDGAVLHLGKNKHWFR
;
A
#
# COMPACT_ATOMS: atom_id res chain seq x y z
N MET A 1 -0.11 5.84 -2.89
CA MET A 1 0.75 4.64 -2.76
C MET A 1 0.91 4.23 -1.29
N SER A 2 1.38 2.99 -1.04
CA SER A 2 1.72 2.49 0.30
C SER A 2 3.08 1.78 0.27
N VAL A 3 3.97 2.13 1.20
CA VAL A 3 5.33 1.59 1.31
C VAL A 3 5.50 0.89 2.65
N MET A 4 6.09 -0.30 2.63
CA MET A 4 6.49 -1.03 3.82
C MET A 4 8.01 -0.99 3.98
N GLU A 5 8.52 -0.53 5.11
CA GLU A 5 9.95 -0.53 5.41
C GLU A 5 10.41 -1.85 6.03
N MET A 6 11.55 -2.37 5.56
CA MET A 6 12.13 -3.60 6.08
C MET A 6 13.66 -3.62 5.95
N ASP A 7 14.29 -4.42 6.80
CA ASP A 7 15.72 -4.75 6.75
C ASP A 7 15.90 -6.18 6.22
N VAL A 8 16.95 -6.41 5.43
CA VAL A 8 17.24 -7.71 4.80
C VAL A 8 17.51 -8.78 5.87
N ARG A 9 18.25 -8.43 6.93
CA ARG A 9 18.58 -9.33 8.02
C ARG A 9 17.37 -9.63 8.88
N ASP A 10 16.74 -8.60 9.43
CA ASP A 10 15.61 -8.69 10.35
C ASP A 10 14.48 -9.57 9.79
N PHE A 11 14.19 -9.42 8.50
CA PHE A 11 13.07 -10.07 7.82
C PHE A 11 13.14 -11.60 7.86
N THR A 12 14.35 -12.16 7.87
CA THR A 12 14.55 -13.60 7.63
C THR A 12 15.41 -14.31 8.67
N ILE A 13 16.10 -13.57 9.55
CA ILE A 13 17.09 -14.13 10.49
C ILE A 13 16.47 -15.00 11.61
N ASP A 14 15.19 -14.84 11.94
CA ASP A 14 14.54 -15.68 12.95
C ASP A 14 14.66 -17.16 12.56
N SER A 15 15.16 -17.98 13.49
CA SER A 15 15.23 -19.44 13.37
C SER A 15 13.92 -20.10 12.94
N HIS A 16 12.78 -19.51 13.27
CA HIS A 16 11.45 -20.03 12.93
C HIS A 16 10.90 -19.50 11.61
N SER A 17 11.59 -18.60 10.90
CA SER A 17 11.11 -18.00 9.64
C SER A 17 10.81 -19.01 8.55
N GLY A 18 11.34 -20.24 8.64
CA GLY A 18 11.21 -21.27 7.61
C GLY A 18 12.13 -21.07 6.41
N ILE A 19 12.97 -20.04 6.45
CA ILE A 19 14.02 -19.77 5.46
C ILE A 19 15.15 -20.78 5.64
N SER A 20 15.72 -21.27 4.54
CA SER A 20 16.87 -22.16 4.58
C SER A 20 18.06 -21.54 5.32
N ASP A 21 18.82 -22.35 6.08
CA ASP A 21 19.89 -21.83 6.95
C ASP A 21 20.96 -21.01 6.19
N GLN A 22 21.22 -21.36 4.93
CA GLN A 22 22.15 -20.64 4.06
C GLN A 22 21.65 -19.26 3.60
N ASN A 23 20.32 -19.03 3.66
CA ASN A 23 19.66 -17.83 3.14
C ASN A 23 19.12 -16.91 4.26
N LYS A 24 19.22 -17.31 5.53
CA LYS A 24 18.79 -16.47 6.65
C LYS A 24 19.61 -15.19 6.71
N GLY A 25 18.91 -14.06 6.74
CA GLY A 25 19.46 -12.73 6.91
C GLY A 25 20.20 -12.16 5.70
N ASN A 26 19.95 -12.68 4.49
CA ASN A 26 20.65 -12.26 3.28
C ASN A 26 19.70 -12.05 2.08
N PHE A 27 20.23 -11.56 0.95
CA PHE A 27 19.43 -11.18 -0.22
C PHE A 27 18.54 -12.30 -0.75
N LEU A 28 19.03 -13.54 -0.77
CA LEU A 28 18.26 -14.68 -1.31
C LEU A 28 17.16 -15.14 -0.36
N GLY A 29 17.31 -14.94 0.95
CA GLY A 29 16.27 -15.21 1.94
C GLY A 29 15.02 -14.37 1.73
N VAL A 30 15.17 -13.10 1.34
CA VAL A 30 14.03 -12.18 1.11
C VAL A 30 13.05 -12.74 0.06
N VAL A 31 13.56 -13.52 -0.89
CA VAL A 31 12.82 -14.03 -2.06
C VAL A 31 12.73 -15.55 -2.11
N GLU A 32 12.98 -16.23 -0.99
CA GLU A 32 12.71 -17.67 -0.86
C GLU A 32 11.20 -17.90 -0.80
N GLU A 33 10.68 -18.78 -1.67
CA GLU A 33 9.26 -19.09 -1.78
C GLU A 33 8.87 -20.32 -0.97
N GLY A 34 7.60 -20.44 -0.59
CA GLY A 34 7.06 -21.60 0.12
C GLY A 34 7.41 -21.63 1.61
N THR A 35 7.92 -20.54 2.16
CA THR A 35 8.42 -20.45 3.52
C THR A 35 7.28 -20.28 4.52
N LYS A 36 7.43 -20.92 5.68
CA LYS A 36 6.41 -20.92 6.71
C LYS A 36 7.03 -20.87 8.09
N ASP A 37 6.34 -20.21 9.02
CA ASP A 37 6.73 -20.24 10.41
C ASP A 37 6.66 -21.68 10.91
N THR A 38 7.79 -22.21 11.38
CA THR A 38 7.91 -23.61 11.83
C THR A 38 7.06 -23.95 13.06
N ARG A 39 6.59 -22.94 13.81
CA ARG A 39 5.73 -23.07 15.00
C ARG A 39 4.25 -23.08 14.62
N THR A 40 3.85 -22.20 13.71
CA THR A 40 2.43 -21.90 13.43
C THR A 40 1.95 -22.41 12.07
N GLY A 41 2.87 -22.70 11.15
CA GLY A 41 2.57 -23.07 9.76
C GLY A 41 2.09 -21.91 8.88
N GLN A 42 2.08 -20.67 9.38
CA GLN A 42 1.70 -19.49 8.61
C GLN A 42 2.77 -19.07 7.61
N LYS A 43 2.36 -18.39 6.54
CA LYS A 43 3.27 -17.88 5.50
C LYS A 43 4.22 -16.86 6.10
N THR A 44 5.48 -16.92 5.69
CA THR A 44 6.53 -15.95 6.02
C THR A 44 7.15 -15.42 4.73
N GLY A 45 8.14 -14.54 4.83
CA GLY A 45 8.96 -14.14 3.68
C GLY A 45 8.14 -13.55 2.52
N LEU A 46 8.55 -13.83 1.29
CA LEU A 46 7.91 -13.32 0.07
C LEU A 46 6.41 -13.70 -0.03
N ASP A 47 6.04 -14.89 0.42
CA ASP A 47 4.64 -15.35 0.39
C ASP A 47 3.76 -14.55 1.35
N TYR A 48 4.31 -14.10 2.48
CA TYR A 48 3.61 -13.17 3.38
C TYR A 48 3.43 -11.79 2.74
N LEU A 49 4.45 -11.24 2.06
CA LEU A 49 4.33 -9.95 1.37
C LEU A 49 3.21 -9.96 0.32
N LYS A 50 3.15 -11.04 -0.47
CA LYS A 50 2.09 -11.28 -1.47
C LYS A 50 0.73 -11.44 -0.80
N TYR A 51 0.66 -12.16 0.31
CA TYR A 51 -0.57 -12.32 1.09
C TYR A 51 -1.06 -10.97 1.62
N LEU A 52 -0.19 -10.15 2.22
CA LEU A 52 -0.56 -8.86 2.79
C LEU A 52 -0.98 -7.85 1.70
N GLY A 53 -0.47 -8.02 0.48
CA GLY A 53 -0.79 -7.17 -0.67
C GLY A 53 0.17 -5.99 -0.84
N VAL A 54 1.40 -6.11 -0.34
CA VAL A 54 2.44 -5.08 -0.44
C VAL A 54 2.78 -4.81 -1.91
N LYS A 55 2.98 -3.54 -2.27
CA LYS A 55 3.36 -3.09 -3.62
C LYS A 55 4.68 -2.36 -3.69
N TYR A 56 5.14 -1.83 -2.56
CA TYR A 56 6.43 -1.17 -2.43
C TYR A 56 7.07 -1.63 -1.12
N VAL A 57 8.30 -2.11 -1.21
CA VAL A 57 9.17 -2.31 -0.06
C VAL A 57 10.26 -1.26 -0.08
N GLN A 58 10.42 -0.53 1.01
CA GLN A 58 11.65 0.22 1.27
C GLN A 58 12.62 -0.72 1.98
N MET A 59 13.73 -1.01 1.31
CA MET A 59 14.85 -1.69 1.94
C MET A 59 15.70 -0.65 2.65
N MET A 60 16.01 -0.92 3.92
CA MET A 60 17.11 -0.29 4.64
C MET A 60 18.44 -0.40 3.83
N PRO A 61 19.48 0.39 4.14
CA PRO A 61 20.68 0.51 3.32
C PRO A 61 21.21 -0.79 2.67
N LEU A 62 21.27 -0.79 1.33
CA LEU A 62 21.74 -1.94 0.53
C LEU A 62 23.16 -1.77 -0.01
N TYR A 63 23.76 -0.60 0.18
CA TYR A 63 25.16 -0.33 -0.19
C TYR A 63 26.10 -0.81 0.92
N ASP A 64 27.37 -0.97 0.59
CA ASP A 64 28.43 -1.40 1.51
C ASP A 64 28.66 -0.40 2.64
N PHE A 65 28.49 -0.89 3.87
CA PHE A 65 28.68 -0.15 5.11
C PHE A 65 29.80 -0.75 5.97
N GLN A 66 30.25 -0.02 6.99
CA GLN A 66 31.56 -0.26 7.60
C GLN A 66 31.53 -1.21 8.81
N THR A 67 30.44 -1.21 9.57
CA THR A 67 30.44 -1.73 10.96
C THR A 67 30.14 -3.22 11.08
N VAL A 68 29.49 -3.85 10.09
CA VAL A 68 29.28 -5.30 10.10
C VAL A 68 30.47 -6.01 9.46
N PRO A 69 31.19 -6.87 10.19
CA PRO A 69 32.31 -7.59 9.62
C PRO A 69 31.84 -8.67 8.64
N GLU A 70 32.25 -8.56 7.37
CA GLU A 70 31.92 -9.56 6.33
C GLU A 70 32.79 -10.82 6.39
N LEU A 71 34.06 -10.67 6.77
CA LEU A 71 35.10 -11.70 6.71
C LEU A 71 36.00 -11.61 7.96
N ASP A 72 36.74 -12.69 8.24
CA ASP A 72 37.68 -12.72 9.37
C ASP A 72 38.88 -11.77 9.15
N GLN A 73 38.94 -10.70 9.96
CA GLN A 73 39.98 -9.68 9.89
C GLN A 73 41.37 -10.19 10.33
N ASN A 74 41.45 -11.34 11.00
CA ASN A 74 42.68 -11.96 11.48
C ASN A 74 43.22 -13.04 10.53
N ASP A 75 42.50 -13.40 9.46
CA ASP A 75 42.98 -14.34 8.45
C ASP A 75 43.69 -13.60 7.29
N PRO A 76 45.01 -13.79 7.08
CA PRO A 76 45.73 -13.20 5.96
C PRO A 76 45.27 -13.68 4.57
N LYS A 77 44.37 -14.66 4.47
CA LYS A 77 43.73 -15.10 3.21
C LYS A 77 42.35 -14.49 2.97
N ASN A 78 41.75 -13.87 3.98
CA ASN A 78 40.49 -13.12 4.00
C ASN A 78 39.44 -13.62 2.98
N ASN A 79 39.02 -14.89 3.09
CA ASN A 79 38.11 -15.50 2.12
C ASN A 79 37.03 -16.42 2.73
N SER A 80 36.85 -16.40 4.05
CA SER A 80 35.75 -17.09 4.74
C SER A 80 34.96 -16.10 5.61
N ILE A 81 33.63 -16.25 5.59
CA ILE A 81 32.72 -15.54 6.51
C ILE A 81 33.19 -15.82 7.93
N SER A 82 33.33 -14.76 8.73
CA SER A 82 33.82 -14.91 10.09
C SER A 82 32.82 -15.68 10.96
N THR A 83 33.34 -16.63 11.73
CA THR A 83 32.59 -17.33 12.79
C THR A 83 32.93 -16.77 14.18
N GLU A 84 33.75 -15.71 14.25
CA GLU A 84 34.28 -15.15 15.51
C GLU A 84 33.36 -14.09 16.13
N PHE A 85 32.34 -13.64 15.40
CA PHE A 85 31.46 -12.55 15.81
C PHE A 85 30.22 -13.08 16.53
N SER A 86 29.83 -12.40 17.61
CA SER A 86 28.53 -12.67 18.22
C SER A 86 27.41 -12.26 17.27
N ALA A 87 26.19 -12.79 17.44
CA ALA A 87 25.04 -12.36 16.62
C ALA A 87 24.81 -10.84 16.71
N ASP A 88 25.15 -10.24 17.85
CA ASP A 88 25.07 -8.79 18.08
C ASP A 88 26.07 -8.00 17.22
N ASP A 89 27.25 -8.57 16.93
CA ASP A 89 28.27 -7.97 16.06
C ASP A 89 27.97 -8.12 14.56
N GLN A 90 26.92 -8.87 14.21
CA GLN A 90 26.48 -9.14 12.83
C GLN A 90 25.21 -8.37 12.45
N GLN A 91 24.73 -7.48 13.32
CA GLN A 91 23.54 -6.66 13.10
C GLN A 91 23.90 -5.18 13.16
N ASN A 92 23.71 -4.48 12.04
CA ASN A 92 23.64 -3.02 11.99
C ASN A 92 22.55 -2.61 10.98
N TRP A 93 21.98 -1.42 11.13
CA TRP A 93 21.06 -0.84 10.15
C TRP A 93 21.73 -0.39 8.84
N GLY A 94 23.05 -0.13 8.84
CA GLY A 94 23.80 0.22 7.62
C GLY A 94 23.83 1.72 7.28
N TYR A 95 23.47 2.59 8.22
CA TYR A 95 23.57 4.05 8.10
C TYR A 95 25.01 4.57 8.27
N ASP A 96 26.01 3.74 8.03
CA ASP A 96 27.43 4.04 8.14
C ASP A 96 28.15 3.76 6.81
N PRO A 97 27.88 4.54 5.75
CA PRO A 97 28.27 4.17 4.40
C PRO A 97 29.79 4.16 4.25
N LYS A 98 30.28 3.17 3.52
CA LYS A 98 31.68 3.02 3.16
C LYS A 98 31.88 3.17 1.65
N ASN A 99 31.11 2.43 0.85
CA ASN A 99 31.16 2.48 -0.61
C ASN A 99 29.75 2.60 -1.22
N TYR A 100 29.34 3.80 -1.61
CA TYR A 100 27.99 4.10 -2.11
C TYR A 100 27.49 3.29 -3.32
N ASN A 101 28.38 2.69 -4.11
CA ASN A 101 28.03 1.99 -5.36
C ASN A 101 28.36 0.49 -5.35
N VAL A 102 28.61 -0.08 -4.16
CA VAL A 102 28.88 -1.50 -3.98
C VAL A 102 27.77 -2.05 -3.10
N PRO A 103 27.14 -3.20 -3.42
CA PRO A 103 26.19 -3.82 -2.51
C PRO A 103 26.85 -4.26 -1.20
N GLU A 104 26.09 -4.25 -0.11
CA GLU A 104 26.52 -4.78 1.18
C GLU A 104 26.91 -6.26 1.08
N GLY A 105 28.05 -6.64 1.69
CA GLY A 105 28.53 -8.01 1.62
C GLY A 105 28.03 -8.90 2.75
N SER A 106 27.63 -8.37 3.91
CA SER A 106 27.01 -9.19 4.96
C SER A 106 25.67 -9.80 4.54
N TYR A 107 24.99 -9.18 3.56
CA TYR A 107 23.80 -9.73 2.92
C TYR A 107 24.09 -10.65 1.72
N SER A 108 25.37 -10.97 1.44
CA SER A 108 25.77 -11.93 0.41
C SER A 108 26.02 -13.30 1.02
N THR A 109 25.62 -14.38 0.35
CA THR A 109 25.96 -15.75 0.81
C THR A 109 27.47 -16.02 0.75
N ASN A 110 28.21 -15.24 -0.03
CA ASN A 110 29.66 -15.31 -0.15
C ASN A 110 30.27 -13.92 -0.39
N PRO A 111 30.60 -13.16 0.66
CA PRO A 111 31.20 -11.83 0.52
C PRO A 111 32.60 -11.84 -0.09
N ALA A 112 33.32 -12.96 -0.02
CA ALA A 112 34.66 -13.12 -0.59
C ALA A 112 34.65 -13.16 -2.14
N ASP A 113 33.54 -13.54 -2.77
CA ASP A 113 33.32 -13.35 -4.20
C ASP A 113 32.66 -12.00 -4.47
N SER A 114 33.45 -11.04 -4.97
CA SER A 114 32.98 -9.68 -5.27
C SER A 114 31.81 -9.63 -6.26
N VAL A 115 31.64 -10.64 -7.12
CA VAL A 115 30.55 -10.69 -8.10
C VAL A 115 29.26 -11.23 -7.47
N ASN A 116 29.37 -12.01 -6.39
CA ASN A 116 28.23 -12.71 -5.79
C ASN A 116 27.17 -11.74 -5.26
N ARG A 117 27.60 -10.78 -4.42
CA ARG A 117 26.72 -9.73 -3.86
C ARG A 117 25.93 -8.94 -4.92
N ILE A 118 26.56 -8.71 -6.09
CA ILE A 118 25.91 -8.03 -7.22
C ILE A 118 24.82 -8.91 -7.83
N LYS A 119 25.09 -10.19 -8.03
CA LYS A 119 24.12 -11.13 -8.61
C LYS A 119 22.94 -11.36 -7.68
N GLU A 120 23.18 -11.57 -6.40
CA GLU A 120 22.14 -11.88 -5.41
C GLU A 120 21.22 -10.68 -5.17
N LEU A 121 21.77 -9.46 -5.08
CA LEU A 121 20.93 -8.26 -5.02
C LEU A 121 20.04 -8.13 -6.27
N LYS A 122 20.59 -8.35 -7.46
CA LYS A 122 19.78 -8.32 -8.71
C LYS A 122 18.73 -9.42 -8.75
N GLU A 123 19.05 -10.60 -8.25
CA GLU A 123 18.09 -11.71 -8.16
C GLU A 123 16.96 -11.37 -7.17
N MET A 124 17.28 -10.78 -6.01
CA MET A 124 16.30 -10.30 -5.05
C MET A 124 15.36 -9.27 -5.69
N VAL A 125 15.91 -8.24 -6.35
CA VAL A 125 15.10 -7.20 -7.00
C VAL A 125 14.23 -7.80 -8.11
N GLN A 126 14.79 -8.66 -8.98
CA GLN A 126 14.03 -9.30 -10.06
C GLN A 126 12.87 -10.16 -9.52
N LYS A 127 13.09 -10.96 -8.48
CA LYS A 127 12.03 -11.80 -7.90
C LYS A 127 10.96 -10.99 -7.18
N LEU A 128 11.32 -9.88 -6.55
CA LEU A 128 10.33 -8.94 -6.01
C LEU A 128 9.49 -8.32 -7.14
N HIS A 129 10.11 -7.92 -8.25
CA HIS A 129 9.40 -7.44 -9.44
C HIS A 129 8.48 -8.49 -10.04
N ASP A 130 8.92 -9.74 -10.14
CA ASP A 130 8.11 -10.86 -10.64
C ASP A 130 6.87 -11.10 -9.74
N ALA A 131 6.99 -10.81 -8.44
CA ALA A 131 5.87 -10.81 -7.49
C ALA A 131 5.00 -9.54 -7.53
N GLY A 132 5.33 -8.56 -8.37
CA GLY A 132 4.63 -7.28 -8.49
C GLY A 132 4.91 -6.30 -7.33
N ILE A 133 6.09 -6.41 -6.71
CA ILE A 133 6.57 -5.58 -5.60
C ILE A 133 7.73 -4.72 -6.10
N ASN A 134 7.58 -3.40 -5.96
CA ASN A 134 8.61 -2.42 -6.29
C ASN A 134 9.61 -2.27 -5.14
N VAL A 135 10.87 -1.96 -5.44
CA VAL A 135 11.96 -1.83 -4.47
C VAL A 135 12.43 -0.38 -4.38
N VAL A 136 12.24 0.22 -3.21
CA VAL A 136 12.78 1.53 -2.84
C VAL A 136 14.05 1.31 -2.01
N MET A 137 15.13 1.99 -2.35
CA MET A 137 16.39 1.90 -1.62
C MET A 137 16.55 3.09 -0.68
N ASP A 138 16.81 2.82 0.60
CA ASP A 138 17.30 3.84 1.52
C ASP A 138 18.75 4.21 1.18
N VAL A 139 19.01 5.50 0.99
CA VAL A 139 20.30 6.03 0.56
C VAL A 139 20.78 7.15 1.47
N VAL A 140 22.04 7.02 1.89
CA VAL A 140 22.69 7.97 2.79
C VAL A 140 23.75 8.73 2.00
N TYR A 141 23.39 9.88 1.44
CA TYR A 141 24.35 10.75 0.76
C TYR A 141 24.76 11.96 1.61
N ASN A 142 24.24 12.06 2.84
CA ASN A 142 24.53 13.15 3.76
C ASN A 142 25.87 12.97 4.51
N HIS A 143 26.39 11.74 4.63
CA HIS A 143 27.66 11.46 5.31
C HIS A 143 28.33 10.14 4.83
N LEU A 144 29.61 9.96 5.13
CA LEU A 144 30.31 8.66 5.15
C LEU A 144 30.68 8.29 6.60
N TYR A 145 30.89 7.00 6.88
CA TYR A 145 31.34 6.54 8.21
C TYR A 145 32.63 7.22 8.68
N ASP A 146 33.68 7.21 7.85
CA ASP A 146 34.94 7.90 8.14
C ASP A 146 35.11 9.06 7.18
N GLY A 147 34.79 10.27 7.64
CA GLY A 147 34.91 11.50 6.86
C GLY A 147 36.33 11.83 6.42
N GLN A 148 37.38 11.30 7.06
CA GLN A 148 38.79 11.63 6.76
C GLN A 148 39.53 10.52 6.00
N ASN A 149 39.23 9.25 6.29
CA ASN A 149 39.93 8.10 5.71
C ASN A 149 39.08 7.39 4.66
N ASN A 150 38.78 8.11 3.58
CA ASN A 150 37.93 7.60 2.50
C ASN A 150 38.45 8.03 1.12
N PRO A 151 37.97 7.41 0.03
CA PRO A 151 38.42 7.71 -1.33
C PRO A 151 38.25 9.18 -1.76
N PHE A 152 37.26 9.91 -1.23
CA PHE A 152 37.07 11.32 -1.56
C PHE A 152 38.19 12.17 -0.99
N GLU A 153 38.50 12.03 0.30
CA GLU A 153 39.57 12.79 0.96
C GLU A 153 40.97 12.35 0.49
N TYR A 154 41.17 11.10 0.10
CA TYR A 154 42.43 10.68 -0.54
C TYR A 154 42.62 11.24 -1.95
N THR A 155 41.54 11.59 -2.63
CA THR A 155 41.58 12.11 -4.00
C THR A 155 41.66 13.63 -4.04
N VAL A 156 40.77 14.32 -3.31
CA VAL A 156 40.72 15.79 -3.25
C VAL A 156 40.39 16.22 -1.80
N PRO A 157 41.40 16.29 -0.91
CA PRO A 157 41.19 16.66 0.49
C PRO A 157 40.42 17.97 0.66
N GLY A 158 39.39 17.97 1.52
CA GLY A 158 38.59 19.12 1.89
C GLY A 158 37.58 19.60 0.85
N TYR A 159 37.40 18.88 -0.27
CA TYR A 159 36.47 19.29 -1.31
C TYR A 159 35.04 18.78 -1.09
N TYR A 160 34.88 17.52 -0.67
CA TYR A 160 33.59 16.82 -0.68
C TYR A 160 32.78 17.00 0.60
N TYR A 161 33.35 17.62 1.63
CA TYR A 161 32.74 17.80 2.94
C TYR A 161 32.54 19.25 3.28
N ALA A 162 31.50 19.52 4.09
CA ALA A 162 31.29 20.82 4.67
C ALA A 162 32.30 21.02 5.80
N ILE A 163 33.05 22.13 5.75
CA ILE A 163 34.11 22.45 6.72
C ILE A 163 33.75 23.75 7.43
N ASN A 164 33.78 23.73 8.76
CA ASN A 164 33.54 24.90 9.60
C ASN A 164 34.72 25.88 9.53
N HIS A 165 34.50 27.12 10.00
CA HIS A 165 35.53 28.17 10.01
C HIS A 165 36.76 27.80 10.87
N ASP A 166 36.61 26.89 11.84
CA ASP A 166 37.70 26.38 12.68
C ASP A 166 38.48 25.22 12.02
N GLY A 167 38.15 24.87 10.77
CA GLY A 167 38.81 23.83 9.99
C GLY A 167 38.34 22.41 10.31
N LYS A 168 37.36 22.23 11.22
CA LYS A 168 36.77 20.92 11.51
C LYS A 168 35.64 20.61 10.52
N MET A 169 35.39 19.32 10.30
CA MET A 169 34.21 18.88 9.56
C MET A 169 32.94 19.39 10.25
N ASN A 170 32.00 19.87 9.44
CA ASN A 170 30.67 20.19 9.91
C ASN A 170 29.96 18.90 10.33
N ASN A 171 29.18 18.98 11.40
CA ASN A 171 28.47 17.83 11.97
C ASN A 171 27.00 18.18 12.25
N ASP A 172 26.36 18.92 11.34
CA ASP A 172 24.94 19.27 11.47
C ASP A 172 24.05 18.01 11.49
N VAL A 173 24.48 16.92 10.83
CA VAL A 173 23.82 15.60 10.81
C VAL A 173 23.93 14.86 12.16
N GLY A 174 24.99 15.11 12.94
CA GLY A 174 25.20 14.49 14.26
C GLY A 174 26.05 13.21 14.28
N VAL A 175 26.57 12.76 13.14
CA VAL A 175 27.32 11.49 12.98
C VAL A 175 28.82 11.64 12.63
N GLY A 176 29.33 12.87 12.65
CA GLY A 176 30.76 13.19 12.57
C GLY A 176 31.14 14.11 11.41
N ASN A 177 30.46 14.00 10.27
CA ASN A 177 30.73 14.77 9.06
C ASN A 177 29.49 14.98 8.19
N ALA A 178 29.36 16.14 7.56
CA ALA A 178 28.37 16.45 6.54
C ALA A 178 29.01 16.51 5.14
N ILE A 179 28.40 15.84 4.17
CA ILE A 179 28.77 15.90 2.75
C ILE A 179 28.33 17.23 2.18
N ARG A 180 29.23 17.90 1.46
CA ARG A 180 28.96 19.18 0.79
C ARG A 180 28.32 18.94 -0.58
N SER A 181 27.04 18.59 -0.57
CA SER A 181 26.28 18.26 -1.79
C SER A 181 26.24 19.41 -2.79
N ASN A 182 26.30 20.66 -2.32
CA ASN A 182 26.27 21.84 -3.17
C ASN A 182 27.54 22.06 -4.02
N SER A 183 28.59 21.27 -3.78
CA SER A 183 29.79 21.26 -4.63
C SER A 183 29.55 20.49 -5.93
N GLU A 184 30.01 21.05 -7.06
CA GLU A 184 29.68 20.56 -8.40
C GLU A 184 30.02 19.07 -8.62
N MET A 185 31.22 18.64 -8.20
CA MET A 185 31.63 17.24 -8.42
C MET A 185 30.94 16.28 -7.44
N MET A 186 30.55 16.73 -6.24
CA MET A 186 29.78 15.88 -5.33
C MET A 186 28.34 15.73 -5.81
N ARG A 187 27.70 16.82 -6.24
CA ARG A 187 26.39 16.78 -6.93
C ARG A 187 26.41 15.81 -8.09
N GLN A 188 27.41 15.93 -8.97
CA GLN A 188 27.54 15.02 -10.11
C GLN A 188 27.72 13.57 -9.67
N TYR A 189 28.50 13.32 -8.61
CA TYR A 189 28.67 11.98 -8.06
C TYR A 189 27.35 11.40 -7.54
N ILE A 190 26.60 12.14 -6.71
CA ILE A 190 25.32 11.69 -6.14
C ILE A 190 24.32 11.39 -7.25
N VAL A 191 24.16 12.29 -8.23
CA VAL A 191 23.26 12.07 -9.38
C VAL A 191 23.65 10.81 -10.16
N ASN A 192 24.94 10.62 -10.43
CA ASN A 192 25.42 9.42 -11.13
C ASN A 192 25.22 8.15 -10.32
N SER A 193 25.38 8.22 -8.99
CA SER A 193 25.17 7.12 -8.07
C SER A 193 23.71 6.66 -8.07
N VAL A 194 22.75 7.59 -7.96
CA VAL A 194 21.32 7.28 -8.07
C VAL A 194 20.99 6.66 -9.43
N VAL A 195 21.48 7.24 -10.53
CA VAL A 195 21.29 6.69 -11.88
C VAL A 195 21.91 5.30 -12.03
N HIS A 196 23.03 5.04 -11.37
CA HIS A 196 23.67 3.72 -11.36
C HIS A 196 22.76 2.69 -10.69
N TRP A 197 22.22 2.97 -9.50
CA TRP A 197 21.32 2.07 -8.79
C TRP A 197 20.05 1.75 -9.60
N ILE A 198 19.48 2.74 -10.31
CA ILE A 198 18.33 2.52 -11.20
C ILE A 198 18.72 1.60 -12.38
N LYS A 199 19.79 1.94 -13.10
CA LYS A 199 20.12 1.25 -14.37
C LYS A 199 20.75 -0.12 -14.18
N GLU A 200 21.55 -0.29 -13.12
CA GLU A 200 22.29 -1.52 -12.88
C GLU A 200 21.46 -2.54 -12.09
N TYR A 201 20.64 -2.09 -11.15
CA TYR A 201 19.91 -2.95 -10.22
C TYR A 201 18.38 -2.87 -10.33
N GLY A 202 17.82 -1.89 -11.04
CA GLY A 202 16.38 -1.79 -11.25
C GLY A 202 15.61 -1.18 -10.08
N MET A 203 16.22 -0.29 -9.30
CA MET A 203 15.52 0.38 -8.18
C MET A 203 14.35 1.25 -8.66
N ASP A 204 13.21 1.13 -7.99
CA ASP A 204 11.95 1.83 -8.29
C ASP A 204 11.74 3.10 -7.46
N GLY A 205 12.66 3.39 -6.56
CA GLY A 205 12.66 4.64 -5.82
C GLY A 205 13.80 4.77 -4.83
N PHE A 206 13.85 5.94 -4.19
CA PHE A 206 14.87 6.28 -3.19
C PHE A 206 14.26 6.99 -1.98
N ARG A 207 14.60 6.52 -0.78
CA ARG A 207 14.42 7.24 0.48
C ARG A 207 15.76 7.89 0.84
N PHE A 208 15.78 9.22 0.89
CA PHE A 208 16.99 9.96 1.25
C PHE A 208 17.06 10.16 2.76
N ASP A 209 18.07 9.55 3.37
CA ASP A 209 18.40 9.74 4.77
C ASP A 209 18.86 11.17 5.06
N ALA A 210 18.40 11.72 6.19
CA ALA A 210 18.64 13.11 6.58
C ALA A 210 18.61 14.06 5.38
N MET A 211 17.59 13.91 4.53
CA MET A 211 17.50 14.52 3.19
C MET A 211 17.84 16.01 3.24
N SER A 212 17.36 16.73 4.26
CA SER A 212 17.61 18.16 4.45
C SER A 212 19.08 18.59 4.51
N ASP A 213 20.02 17.68 4.75
CA ASP A 213 21.45 17.97 4.67
C ASP A 213 21.98 18.06 3.22
N LEU A 214 21.15 17.68 2.24
CA LEU A 214 21.37 17.93 0.82
C LEU A 214 20.69 19.23 0.37
N ASP A 215 21.34 19.93 -0.57
CA ASP A 215 20.83 21.16 -1.17
C ASP A 215 19.74 20.93 -2.22
N VAL A 216 18.82 21.90 -2.33
CA VAL A 216 17.70 21.90 -3.29
C VAL A 216 18.14 21.72 -4.73
N THR A 217 19.27 22.32 -5.13
CA THR A 217 19.78 22.20 -6.50
C THR A 217 20.19 20.77 -6.82
N THR A 218 20.89 20.10 -5.89
CA THR A 218 21.28 18.69 -6.04
C THR A 218 20.07 17.77 -6.11
N LEU A 219 19.08 17.94 -5.22
CA LEU A 219 17.90 17.06 -5.24
C LEU A 219 17.05 17.25 -6.51
N ASN A 220 16.92 18.48 -7.01
CA ASN A 220 16.28 18.72 -8.30
C ASN A 220 17.06 18.12 -9.48
N ALA A 221 18.40 18.14 -9.44
CA ALA A 221 19.22 17.47 -10.46
C ALA A 221 19.04 15.95 -10.43
N ILE A 222 18.90 15.36 -9.24
CA ILE A 222 18.52 13.94 -9.07
C ILE A 222 17.15 13.70 -9.70
N ARG A 223 16.12 14.48 -9.33
CA ARG A 223 14.76 14.32 -9.84
C ARG A 223 14.69 14.45 -11.36
N GLU A 224 15.39 15.40 -11.95
CA GLU A 224 15.52 15.56 -13.40
C GLU A 224 16.16 14.32 -14.06
N ALA A 225 17.22 13.77 -13.45
CA ALA A 225 17.88 12.58 -13.96
C ALA A 225 16.99 11.33 -13.89
N ILE A 226 16.22 11.17 -12.80
CA ILE A 226 15.25 10.08 -12.65
C ILE A 226 14.13 10.22 -13.69
N ASN A 227 13.55 11.42 -13.85
CA ASN A 227 12.47 11.67 -14.81
C ASN A 227 12.87 11.39 -16.27
N LYS A 228 14.16 11.53 -16.62
CA LYS A 228 14.70 11.14 -17.93
C LYS A 228 14.76 9.62 -18.15
N ILE A 229 14.70 8.84 -17.07
CA ILE A 229 14.67 7.37 -17.11
C ILE A 229 13.22 6.89 -17.04
N ASP A 230 12.54 7.17 -15.93
CA ASP A 230 11.11 6.91 -15.71
C ASP A 230 10.56 7.83 -14.61
N GLY A 231 9.54 8.63 -14.93
CA GLY A 231 8.88 9.52 -13.97
C GLY A 231 8.08 8.81 -12.87
N LYS A 232 7.87 7.50 -12.97
CA LYS A 232 7.20 6.70 -11.92
C LYS A 232 8.11 6.34 -10.76
N ILE A 233 9.42 6.46 -10.92
CA ILE A 233 10.39 6.14 -9.86
C ILE A 233 10.24 7.18 -8.74
N VAL A 234 9.93 6.71 -7.53
CA VAL A 234 9.54 7.56 -6.41
C VAL A 234 10.75 8.15 -5.69
N THR A 235 10.58 9.32 -5.08
CA THR A 235 11.63 9.96 -4.29
C THR A 235 11.00 10.63 -3.08
N TYR A 236 11.56 10.36 -1.91
CA TYR A 236 11.14 11.01 -0.67
C TYR A 236 12.27 10.93 0.35
N GLY A 237 12.12 11.58 1.51
CA GLY A 237 13.11 11.50 2.55
C GLY A 237 12.83 12.39 3.75
N GLU A 238 13.85 12.50 4.58
CA GLU A 238 13.80 13.19 5.85
C GLU A 238 14.10 14.68 5.73
N GLY A 239 13.07 15.48 5.47
CA GLY A 239 13.19 16.93 5.32
C GLY A 239 13.27 17.71 6.63
N TRP A 240 14.08 17.31 7.61
CA TRP A 240 14.12 17.95 8.93
C TRP A 240 14.61 19.40 8.86
N ASP A 241 13.79 20.36 9.28
CA ASP A 241 14.15 21.79 9.33
C ASP A 241 15.26 22.10 10.37
N SER A 242 15.61 21.13 11.23
CA SER A 242 16.68 21.25 12.22
C SER A 242 18.09 21.00 11.69
N MET A 243 18.24 20.41 10.49
CA MET A 243 19.50 20.00 9.85
C MET A 243 19.82 20.85 8.59
N GLY A 244 20.98 20.64 7.96
CA GLY A 244 21.39 21.36 6.74
C GLY A 244 21.67 22.85 6.93
N LYS A 245 22.00 23.29 8.15
CA LYS A 245 22.16 24.73 8.46
C LYS A 245 23.42 25.34 7.83
N TYR A 246 24.43 24.54 7.54
CA TYR A 246 25.64 25.00 6.84
C TYR A 246 25.34 25.52 5.43
N LEU A 247 24.31 25.00 4.75
CA LEU A 247 23.96 25.36 3.35
C LEU A 247 23.59 26.83 3.18
N TYR A 248 22.90 27.43 4.16
CA TYR A 248 22.53 28.85 4.10
C TYR A 248 23.74 29.78 4.03
N LYS A 249 24.87 29.39 4.63
CA LYS A 249 26.10 30.20 4.64
C LYS A 249 26.72 30.30 3.24
N ASP A 250 26.46 29.31 2.41
CA ASP A 250 26.92 29.26 1.01
C ASP A 250 25.89 29.87 0.04
N GLY A 251 24.76 30.38 0.55
CA GLY A 251 23.67 30.95 -0.25
C GLY A 251 22.68 29.92 -0.82
N ASP A 252 22.84 28.64 -0.43
CA ASP A 252 21.96 27.54 -0.81
C ASP A 252 20.87 27.29 0.25
N LYS A 253 19.92 26.41 -0.07
CA LYS A 253 18.83 26.02 0.83
C LYS A 253 18.83 24.50 1.05
N PRO A 254 18.54 24.05 2.29
CA PRO A 254 18.35 22.63 2.57
C PRO A 254 17.05 22.12 1.94
N THR A 255 17.02 20.83 1.61
CA THR A 255 15.81 20.13 1.14
C THR A 255 14.87 19.73 2.29
N SER A 256 14.60 20.70 3.16
CA SER A 256 13.74 20.54 4.32
C SER A 256 12.26 20.76 3.98
N VAL A 257 11.35 20.41 4.89
CA VAL A 257 9.89 20.61 4.72
C VAL A 257 9.59 22.07 4.40
N SER A 258 10.26 23.03 5.04
CA SER A 258 10.08 24.46 4.76
C SER A 258 10.34 24.85 3.29
N HIS A 259 11.10 24.04 2.54
CA HIS A 259 11.45 24.24 1.14
C HIS A 259 10.80 23.23 0.19
N ALA A 260 9.83 22.44 0.63
CA ALA A 260 9.24 21.36 -0.17
C ALA A 260 8.67 21.83 -1.53
N LYS A 261 8.14 23.06 -1.63
CA LYS A 261 7.68 23.65 -2.92
C LYS A 261 8.80 23.85 -3.95
N GLU A 262 10.05 23.88 -3.50
CA GLU A 262 11.22 24.04 -4.37
C GLU A 262 11.75 22.68 -4.87
N THR A 263 11.18 21.56 -4.38
CA THR A 263 11.53 20.18 -4.74
C THR A 263 10.27 19.40 -5.15
N PRO A 264 9.65 19.75 -6.30
CA PRO A 264 8.45 19.06 -6.77
C PRO A 264 8.70 17.55 -6.95
N GLU A 265 7.65 16.74 -6.77
CA GLU A 265 7.70 15.27 -6.88
C GLU A 265 8.62 14.58 -5.84
N VAL A 266 8.99 15.29 -4.77
CA VAL A 266 9.72 14.74 -3.62
C VAL A 266 8.81 14.71 -2.39
N GLY A 267 8.64 13.53 -1.79
CA GLY A 267 7.93 13.34 -0.53
C GLY A 267 8.77 13.64 0.71
N HIS A 268 8.11 14.03 1.80
CA HIS A 268 8.72 14.30 3.10
C HIS A 268 7.97 13.55 4.20
N PHE A 269 8.71 12.92 5.11
CA PHE A 269 8.14 12.34 6.34
C PHE A 269 7.43 13.42 7.17
N ASP A 270 6.13 13.25 7.41
CA ASP A 270 5.31 14.19 8.18
C ASP A 270 5.29 13.84 9.67
N SER A 271 6.33 14.27 10.39
CA SER A 271 6.42 14.08 11.84
C SER A 271 5.30 14.78 12.61
N ILE A 272 4.74 15.86 12.06
CA ILE A 272 3.63 16.59 12.69
C ILE A 272 2.36 15.73 12.66
N GLY A 273 2.07 15.09 11.52
CA GLY A 273 0.98 14.12 11.39
C GLY A 273 1.17 12.90 12.29
N ARG A 274 2.37 12.31 12.30
CA ARG A 274 2.75 11.20 13.21
C ARG A 274 2.43 11.54 14.66
N ASP A 275 2.94 12.68 15.16
CA ASP A 275 2.78 13.08 16.56
C ASP A 275 1.34 13.48 16.91
N ALA A 276 0.59 13.99 15.93
CA ALA A 276 -0.83 14.27 16.08
C ALA A 276 -1.64 12.98 16.23
N ILE A 277 -1.24 11.88 15.59
CA ILE A 277 -1.91 10.57 15.68
C ILE A 277 -1.44 9.78 16.90
N ALA A 278 -0.16 9.40 16.94
CA ALA A 278 0.41 8.43 17.89
C ALA A 278 1.03 9.09 19.14
N GLY A 279 1.57 10.30 19.01
CA GLY A 279 2.32 10.98 20.07
C GLY A 279 3.80 11.15 19.70
N SER A 280 4.50 12.02 20.42
CA SER A 280 5.92 12.31 20.16
C SER A 280 6.83 11.19 20.67
N HIS A 281 7.85 10.87 19.89
CA HIS A 281 8.87 9.88 20.21
C HIS A 281 10.08 10.47 20.98
N TYR A 282 10.29 11.79 20.93
CA TYR A 282 11.60 12.41 21.20
C TYR A 282 11.59 13.67 22.08
N ASP A 283 10.43 14.23 22.42
CA ASP A 283 10.36 15.49 23.15
C ASP A 283 10.34 15.29 24.67
N ASN A 284 11.05 16.15 25.40
CA ASN A 284 10.96 16.18 26.87
C ASN A 284 9.53 16.57 27.30
N GLY A 285 8.74 15.56 27.69
CA GLY A 285 7.33 15.66 28.06
C GLY A 285 6.37 14.93 27.11
N ASN A 286 6.84 14.35 26.00
CA ASN A 286 6.15 13.48 25.04
C ASN A 286 4.64 13.73 24.97
N PRO A 287 4.15 14.78 24.28
CA PRO A 287 2.73 15.08 24.27
C PRO A 287 1.93 13.96 23.56
N PRO A 288 0.90 13.38 24.20
CA PRO A 288 0.13 12.29 23.63
C PRO A 288 -0.55 12.69 22.31
N GLY A 289 -0.58 11.76 21.37
CA GLY A 289 -1.35 11.85 20.12
C GLY A 289 -2.84 11.58 20.32
N PHE A 290 -3.61 11.73 19.24
CA PHE A 290 -5.07 11.57 19.21
C PHE A 290 -5.51 10.22 19.72
N VAL A 291 -4.77 9.14 19.44
CA VAL A 291 -5.17 7.79 19.84
C VAL A 291 -4.88 7.49 21.30
N ASN A 292 -4.28 8.38 22.10
CA ASN A 292 -4.03 8.12 23.52
C ASN A 292 -5.17 8.66 24.40
N LYS A 293 -5.02 8.64 25.72
CA LYS A 293 -6.05 9.12 26.67
C LYS A 293 -6.52 10.54 26.34
N THR A 294 -7.82 10.66 26.04
CA THR A 294 -8.48 11.90 25.55
C THR A 294 -8.36 13.09 26.51
N SER A 295 -8.24 12.84 27.82
CA SER A 295 -8.04 13.88 28.84
C SER A 295 -6.74 14.66 28.67
N GLU A 296 -5.78 14.11 27.95
CA GLU A 296 -4.44 14.68 27.74
C GLU A 296 -4.28 15.29 26.34
N TYR A 297 -5.25 15.08 25.44
CA TYR A 297 -5.26 15.68 24.11
C TYR A 297 -5.66 17.16 24.20
N LYS A 298 -4.65 18.03 24.18
CA LYS A 298 -4.79 19.48 24.32
C LYS A 298 -5.55 20.11 23.15
N ASP A 299 -6.25 21.20 23.44
CA ASP A 299 -6.95 22.04 22.46
C ASP A 299 -5.97 22.48 21.33
N GLY A 300 -6.39 22.39 20.07
CA GLY A 300 -5.58 22.77 18.88
C GLY A 300 -4.87 21.64 18.11
N LYS A 301 -4.70 20.44 18.66
CA LYS A 301 -4.12 19.30 17.90
C LYS A 301 -5.09 18.71 16.86
N VAL A 302 -6.40 18.85 17.07
CA VAL A 302 -7.43 18.28 16.16
C VAL A 302 -7.43 18.93 14.77
N SER A 303 -7.10 20.22 14.67
CA SER A 303 -6.96 20.91 13.38
C SER A 303 -5.70 20.45 12.64
N VAL A 304 -4.59 20.24 13.37
CA VAL A 304 -3.35 19.66 12.82
C VAL A 304 -3.61 18.26 12.26
N LEU A 305 -4.36 17.45 13.00
CA LEU A 305 -4.77 16.13 12.55
C LEU A 305 -5.66 16.20 11.31
N ALA A 306 -6.70 17.02 11.31
CA ALA A 306 -7.59 17.20 10.16
C ALA A 306 -6.84 17.69 8.92
N ASP A 307 -5.88 18.60 9.09
CA ASP A 307 -4.98 19.06 8.05
C ASP A 307 -4.10 17.92 7.51
N SER A 308 -3.57 17.07 8.40
CA SER A 308 -2.76 15.91 8.01
C SER A 308 -3.59 14.88 7.22
N LEU A 309 -4.85 14.64 7.59
CA LEU A 309 -5.76 13.77 6.82
C LEU A 309 -5.99 14.29 5.38
N LEU A 310 -6.00 15.62 5.21
CA LEU A 310 -6.25 16.34 3.94
C LEU A 310 -4.99 16.49 3.06
N GLY A 311 -3.90 15.80 3.34
CA GLY A 311 -2.67 15.95 2.54
C GLY A 311 -1.68 16.98 3.09
N GLY A 312 -1.90 17.51 4.30
CA GLY A 312 -0.98 18.45 4.94
C GLY A 312 -0.94 19.82 4.24
N HIS A 313 -2.08 20.31 3.72
CA HIS A 313 -2.14 21.53 2.90
C HIS A 313 -1.66 22.82 3.60
N HIS A 314 -1.69 22.90 4.94
CA HIS A 314 -1.10 24.01 5.68
C HIS A 314 0.41 23.86 5.94
N ARG A 315 1.02 22.75 5.52
CA ARG A 315 2.48 22.60 5.48
C ARG A 315 3.04 23.35 4.27
N SER A 316 4.36 23.36 4.15
CA SER A 316 5.05 23.91 2.99
C SER A 316 5.00 23.01 1.75
N PHE A 317 4.15 21.99 1.72
CA PHE A 317 3.96 21.12 0.57
C PHE A 317 3.29 21.87 -0.61
N GLN A 318 3.68 21.52 -1.82
CA GLN A 318 3.04 21.97 -3.05
C GLN A 318 1.68 21.30 -3.25
N ASP A 319 1.62 19.99 -3.02
CA ASP A 319 0.43 19.15 -3.11
C ASP A 319 0.56 17.94 -2.17
N ALA A 320 -0.50 17.15 -2.02
CA ALA A 320 -0.53 16.03 -1.06
C ALA A 320 0.45 14.90 -1.40
N SER A 321 0.98 14.83 -2.64
CA SER A 321 1.98 13.81 -3.00
C SER A 321 3.31 14.01 -2.27
N GLN A 322 3.53 15.20 -1.68
CA GLN A 322 4.72 15.47 -0.88
C GLN A 322 4.59 15.07 0.59
N GLN A 323 3.40 14.67 1.07
CA GLN A 323 3.21 14.21 2.44
C GLN A 323 3.41 12.70 2.52
N LEU A 324 4.33 12.26 3.37
CA LEU A 324 4.54 10.86 3.72
C LEU A 324 4.01 10.60 5.14
N ASN A 325 2.84 9.96 5.22
CA ASN A 325 2.12 9.64 6.44
C ASN A 325 2.66 8.35 7.07
N TYR A 326 2.98 8.40 8.35
CA TYR A 326 3.48 7.26 9.11
C TYR A 326 3.17 7.41 10.60
N VAL A 327 3.17 6.28 11.31
CA VAL A 327 3.10 6.21 12.77
C VAL A 327 4.23 5.35 13.37
N GLU A 328 4.98 4.66 12.51
CA GLU A 328 6.13 3.83 12.85
C GLU A 328 7.11 3.84 11.67
N VAL A 329 8.40 3.91 12.01
CA VAL A 329 9.59 3.75 11.15
C VAL A 329 10.62 2.99 11.99
N HIS A 330 11.74 2.58 11.39
CA HIS A 330 12.83 1.90 12.11
C HIS A 330 13.41 2.72 13.29
N ASP A 331 13.41 4.05 13.17
CA ASP A 331 13.80 4.99 14.22
C ASP A 331 12.74 5.15 15.32
N GLY A 332 13.21 5.28 16.56
CA GLY A 332 12.33 5.47 17.71
C GLY A 332 11.81 4.15 18.26
N MET A 333 10.72 4.24 19.03
CA MET A 333 9.96 3.07 19.46
C MET A 333 9.04 2.59 18.34
N THR A 334 8.81 1.27 18.30
CA THR A 334 7.64 0.71 17.58
C THR A 334 6.35 1.36 18.09
N LEU A 335 5.30 1.39 17.28
CA LEU A 335 3.99 1.86 17.67
C LEU A 335 3.47 1.06 18.87
N SER A 336 3.70 -0.25 18.90
CA SER A 336 3.31 -1.10 20.03
C SER A 336 4.01 -0.66 21.32
N ASP A 337 5.34 -0.50 21.31
CA ASP A 337 6.07 -0.03 22.49
C ASP A 337 5.66 1.38 22.92
N LEU A 338 5.50 2.30 21.96
CA LEU A 338 5.13 3.69 22.22
C LEU A 338 3.76 3.78 22.89
N LEU A 339 2.76 3.05 22.37
CA LEU A 339 1.41 3.05 22.93
C LEU A 339 1.36 2.39 24.30
N LYS A 340 2.22 1.39 24.59
CA LYS A 340 2.38 0.84 25.95
C LYS A 340 2.99 1.85 26.91
N ASP A 341 3.94 2.67 26.48
CA ASP A 341 4.50 3.72 27.34
C ASP A 341 3.46 4.80 27.66
N TYR A 342 2.68 5.23 26.68
CA TYR A 342 1.58 6.19 26.90
C TYR A 342 0.42 5.61 27.73
N ASN A 343 0.07 4.35 27.50
CA ASN A 343 -1.15 3.73 28.00
C ASN A 343 -0.83 2.48 28.83
N LYS A 344 0.02 2.63 29.85
CA LYS A 344 0.49 1.54 30.76
C LYS A 344 -0.63 0.71 31.43
N SER A 345 -1.86 1.20 31.41
CA SER A 345 -3.04 0.55 31.99
C SER A 345 -3.89 -0.22 30.99
N ASP A 346 -3.59 -0.15 29.70
CA ASP A 346 -4.37 -0.84 28.67
C ASP A 346 -4.18 -2.35 28.78
N ASP A 347 -5.29 -3.09 28.65
CA ASP A 347 -5.22 -4.52 28.39
C ASP A 347 -4.84 -4.81 26.93
N ALA A 348 -4.59 -6.08 26.62
CA ALA A 348 -4.15 -6.48 25.28
C ALA A 348 -5.15 -6.09 24.17
N THR A 349 -6.46 -6.16 24.42
CA THR A 349 -7.47 -5.80 23.41
C THR A 349 -7.53 -4.30 23.20
N THR A 350 -7.48 -3.51 24.27
CA THR A 350 -7.47 -2.05 24.22
C THR A 350 -6.22 -1.55 23.50
N HIS A 351 -5.06 -2.15 23.80
CA HIS A 351 -3.79 -1.87 23.13
C HIS A 351 -3.85 -2.17 21.63
N GLN A 352 -4.35 -3.35 21.26
CA GLN A 352 -4.55 -3.75 19.87
C GLN A 352 -5.43 -2.75 19.12
N ASN A 353 -6.62 -2.45 19.66
CA ASN A 353 -7.57 -1.53 19.04
C ASN A 353 -6.97 -0.13 18.82
N ARG A 354 -6.14 0.34 19.78
CA ARG A 354 -5.45 1.63 19.68
C ARG A 354 -4.41 1.64 18.55
N ALA A 355 -3.63 0.57 18.41
CA ALA A 355 -2.65 0.42 17.35
C ALA A 355 -3.31 0.33 15.96
N GLU A 356 -4.42 -0.42 15.85
CA GLU A 356 -5.23 -0.49 14.64
C GLU A 356 -5.84 0.88 14.27
N LEU A 357 -6.33 1.62 15.26
CA LEU A 357 -6.84 2.98 15.06
C LEU A 357 -5.75 3.92 14.52
N ALA A 358 -4.56 3.95 15.14
CA ALA A 358 -3.45 4.77 14.67
C ALA A 358 -3.01 4.38 13.25
N THR A 359 -2.94 3.08 12.98
CA THR A 359 -2.62 2.53 11.67
C THR A 359 -3.65 2.97 10.62
N ALA A 360 -4.93 2.88 10.92
CA ALA A 360 -6.00 3.30 10.00
C ALA A 360 -5.99 4.80 9.74
N MET A 361 -5.67 5.63 10.75
CA MET A 361 -5.57 7.07 10.56
C MET A 361 -4.45 7.44 9.59
N SER A 362 -3.27 6.81 9.72
CA SER A 362 -2.18 6.97 8.74
C SER A 362 -2.58 6.42 7.37
N GLY A 363 -3.12 5.20 7.33
CA GLY A 363 -3.49 4.50 6.09
C GLY A 363 -4.64 5.14 5.31
N LEU A 364 -5.56 5.84 5.95
CA LEU A 364 -6.70 6.43 5.24
C LEU A 364 -6.53 7.94 4.98
N SER A 365 -5.36 8.51 5.26
CA SER A 365 -5.00 9.89 4.91
C SER A 365 -4.63 10.05 3.43
N GLN A 366 -4.86 11.25 2.87
CA GLN A 366 -4.31 11.62 1.55
C GLN A 366 -2.78 11.70 1.61
N GLY A 367 -2.13 11.49 0.46
CA GLY A 367 -0.68 11.44 0.34
C GLY A 367 -0.12 10.01 0.33
N ILE A 368 1.16 9.85 0.68
CA ILE A 368 1.86 8.56 0.68
C ILE A 368 1.68 7.90 2.05
N HIS A 369 1.33 6.61 2.09
CA HIS A 369 1.28 5.85 3.34
C HIS A 369 2.57 5.07 3.51
N PHE A 370 3.10 5.09 4.72
CA PHE A 370 4.32 4.40 5.09
C PHE A 370 4.13 3.70 6.44
N PHE A 371 4.68 2.50 6.57
CA PHE A 371 4.68 1.73 7.81
C PHE A 371 5.92 0.84 7.88
N GLN A 372 6.40 0.58 9.09
CA GLN A 372 7.46 -0.40 9.32
C GLN A 372 6.89 -1.82 9.27
N HIS A 373 7.62 -2.75 8.66
CA HIS A 373 7.29 -4.17 8.74
C HIS A 373 7.35 -4.63 10.20
N GLY A 374 6.22 -5.17 10.65
CA GLY A 374 5.97 -5.51 12.04
C GLY A 374 4.85 -4.72 12.68
N GLN A 375 4.59 -3.49 12.22
CA GLN A 375 3.47 -2.68 12.71
C GLN A 375 2.14 -3.43 12.57
N GLU A 376 1.97 -4.18 11.49
CA GLU A 376 0.76 -4.94 11.14
C GLU A 376 0.51 -6.18 12.01
N PHE A 377 1.44 -6.53 12.90
CA PHE A 377 1.27 -7.58 13.91
C PHE A 377 1.86 -7.20 15.26
N LEU A 378 1.90 -5.89 15.58
CA LEU A 378 2.32 -5.36 16.89
C LEU A 378 3.76 -5.75 17.27
N ARG A 379 4.72 -5.64 16.34
CA ARG A 379 6.16 -5.79 16.62
C ARG A 379 6.56 -4.89 17.79
N GLU A 380 7.46 -5.42 18.60
CA GLU A 380 8.05 -4.74 19.76
C GLU A 380 9.55 -4.91 19.74
N LYS A 381 10.26 -3.90 20.23
CA LYS A 381 11.73 -3.88 20.41
C LYS A 381 12.09 -3.68 21.87
N ALA A 382 11.24 -4.19 22.77
CA ALA A 382 11.37 -4.09 24.23
C ALA A 382 11.52 -2.64 24.72
N GLY A 383 10.75 -1.71 24.14
CA GLY A 383 10.78 -0.29 24.50
C GLY A 383 12.06 0.45 24.14
N ALA A 384 12.92 -0.11 23.27
CA ALA A 384 14.11 0.59 22.81
C ALA A 384 13.75 1.72 21.82
N HIS A 385 14.34 2.91 22.01
CA HIS A 385 14.16 4.06 21.12
C HIS A 385 15.15 4.10 19.95
N ASN A 386 16.21 3.30 20.01
CA ASN A 386 17.20 3.21 18.95
C ASN A 386 17.81 1.81 19.02
N THR A 387 17.71 1.07 17.92
CA THR A 387 18.14 -0.33 17.84
C THR A 387 19.14 -0.58 16.71
N TYR A 388 19.83 0.48 16.26
CA TYR A 388 20.73 0.42 15.10
C TYR A 388 21.79 -0.67 15.17
N ASN A 389 22.28 -1.00 16.36
CA ASN A 389 23.26 -2.05 16.61
C ASN A 389 22.89 -2.92 17.82
N ALA A 390 21.59 -3.10 18.07
CA ALA A 390 21.10 -3.74 19.28
C ALA A 390 20.95 -5.27 19.17
N GLY A 391 21.42 -5.86 18.07
CA GLY A 391 21.42 -7.30 17.83
C GLY A 391 20.09 -7.84 17.30
N ASP A 392 20.11 -9.10 16.90
CA ASP A 392 18.96 -9.78 16.28
C ASP A 392 17.78 -9.93 17.25
N GLU A 393 18.02 -10.13 18.55
CA GLU A 393 16.92 -10.36 19.49
C GLU A 393 15.95 -9.17 19.61
N LYS A 394 16.44 -7.94 19.39
CA LYS A 394 15.58 -6.76 19.34
C LYS A 394 15.05 -6.46 17.95
N ASN A 395 15.76 -6.87 16.90
CA ASN A 395 15.45 -6.44 15.54
C ASN A 395 14.77 -7.51 14.68
N LYS A 396 14.97 -8.81 14.92
CA LYS A 396 14.34 -9.88 14.14
C LYS A 396 12.81 -9.76 14.10
N ILE A 397 12.23 -10.20 13.00
CA ILE A 397 10.79 -10.37 12.87
C ILE A 397 10.36 -11.67 13.55
N ASP A 398 9.60 -11.58 14.64
CA ASP A 398 8.93 -12.73 15.25
C ASP A 398 7.67 -13.09 14.47
N TRP A 399 7.80 -14.08 13.57
CA TRP A 399 6.73 -14.51 12.69
C TRP A 399 5.51 -15.12 13.42
N GLU A 400 5.64 -15.51 14.69
CA GLU A 400 4.52 -16.05 15.47
C GLU A 400 3.47 -14.98 15.77
N LEU A 401 3.88 -13.71 15.81
CA LEU A 401 2.99 -12.57 16.01
C LEU A 401 1.91 -12.49 14.92
N THR A 402 2.19 -12.95 13.70
CA THR A 402 1.19 -13.00 12.62
C THR A 402 -0.04 -13.84 13.01
N SER A 403 0.16 -14.95 13.73
CA SER A 403 -0.92 -15.84 14.18
C SER A 403 -1.57 -15.33 15.46
N LYS A 404 -0.80 -14.70 16.35
CA LYS A 404 -1.30 -14.14 17.61
C LYS A 404 -2.19 -12.92 17.37
N ASN A 405 -1.86 -12.12 16.37
CA ASN A 405 -2.48 -10.81 16.09
C ASN A 405 -3.24 -10.80 14.75
N VAL A 406 -3.98 -11.88 14.46
CA VAL A 406 -4.68 -12.09 13.17
C VAL A 406 -5.64 -10.94 12.80
N ASP A 407 -6.30 -10.34 13.79
CA ASP A 407 -7.19 -9.19 13.58
C ASP A 407 -6.43 -7.99 12.99
N VAL A 408 -5.26 -7.66 13.55
CA VAL A 408 -4.42 -6.54 13.12
C VAL A 408 -3.91 -6.76 11.70
N VAL A 409 -3.46 -7.98 11.40
CA VAL A 409 -2.95 -8.33 10.06
C VAL A 409 -4.05 -8.24 9.01
N ASN A 410 -5.24 -8.79 9.30
CA ASN A 410 -6.37 -8.79 8.37
C ASN A 410 -6.97 -7.38 8.19
N PHE A 411 -6.92 -6.56 9.23
CA PHE A 411 -7.33 -5.17 9.13
C PHE A 411 -6.34 -4.36 8.27
N MET A 412 -5.02 -4.49 8.50
CA MET A 412 -4.00 -3.89 7.64
C MET A 412 -4.17 -4.32 6.17
N LYS A 413 -4.37 -5.62 5.92
CA LYS A 413 -4.64 -6.15 4.56
C LYS A 413 -5.83 -5.47 3.90
N SER A 414 -6.91 -5.21 4.64
CA SER A 414 -8.08 -4.50 4.14
C SER A 414 -7.76 -3.03 3.82
N LEU A 415 -6.99 -2.35 4.67
CA LEU A 415 -6.55 -0.97 4.45
C LEU A 415 -5.65 -0.85 3.22
N LEU A 416 -4.69 -1.76 3.05
CA LEU A 416 -3.82 -1.81 1.87
C LEU A 416 -4.59 -2.13 0.60
N THR A 417 -5.59 -2.99 0.68
CA THR A 417 -6.48 -3.32 -0.45
C THR A 417 -7.27 -2.09 -0.90
N LEU A 418 -7.86 -1.33 0.04
CA LEU A 418 -8.54 -0.06 -0.27
C LEU A 418 -7.57 0.94 -0.89
N ARG A 419 -6.46 1.22 -0.22
CA ARG A 419 -5.47 2.17 -0.73
C ARG A 419 -4.92 1.76 -2.08
N THR A 420 -4.74 0.48 -2.38
CA THR A 420 -4.13 0.09 -3.66
C THR A 420 -5.11 0.26 -4.82
N ASN A 421 -6.38 -0.02 -4.58
CA ASN A 421 -7.35 -0.21 -5.65
C ASN A 421 -8.41 0.89 -5.77
N GLU A 422 -8.54 1.79 -4.78
CA GLU A 422 -9.49 2.92 -4.83
C GLU A 422 -8.79 4.24 -5.12
N SER A 423 -9.15 4.88 -6.23
CA SER A 423 -8.51 6.14 -6.67
C SER A 423 -8.71 7.31 -5.71
N LEU A 424 -9.79 7.33 -4.93
CA LEU A 424 -10.13 8.42 -4.00
C LEU A 424 -9.15 8.59 -2.82
N TRP A 425 -8.25 7.63 -2.59
CA TRP A 425 -7.18 7.71 -1.59
C TRP A 425 -5.84 8.25 -2.14
N HIS A 426 -5.81 8.63 -3.43
CA HIS A 426 -4.61 9.18 -4.09
C HIS A 426 -4.86 10.55 -4.71
N LEU A 427 -5.80 11.33 -4.14
CA LEU A 427 -6.00 12.71 -4.57
C LEU A 427 -4.73 13.51 -4.21
N LYS A 428 -4.27 14.36 -5.13
CA LYS A 428 -3.01 15.08 -4.97
C LYS A 428 -3.22 16.57 -4.84
N ASP A 429 -3.91 17.14 -5.82
CA ASP A 429 -4.09 18.59 -5.90
C ASP A 429 -5.13 19.05 -4.87
N TYR A 430 -4.76 20.04 -4.06
CA TYR A 430 -5.62 20.54 -3.00
C TYR A 430 -6.94 21.13 -3.54
N GLU A 431 -6.87 22.01 -4.53
CA GLU A 431 -8.02 22.79 -5.02
C GLU A 431 -8.80 22.04 -6.11
N ALA A 432 -8.09 21.36 -7.01
CA ALA A 432 -8.68 20.70 -8.16
C ALA A 432 -9.35 19.37 -7.77
N GLU A 433 -8.84 18.68 -6.74
CA GLU A 433 -9.24 17.34 -6.35
C GLU A 433 -9.71 17.25 -4.89
N ILE A 434 -8.79 17.45 -3.92
CA ILE A 434 -9.03 17.14 -2.50
C ILE A 434 -10.20 17.94 -1.94
N PHE A 435 -10.21 19.26 -2.07
CA PHE A 435 -11.27 20.11 -1.50
C PHE A 435 -12.63 19.94 -2.19
N LYS A 436 -12.66 19.32 -3.38
CA LYS A 436 -13.92 19.00 -4.08
C LYS A 436 -14.47 17.64 -3.71
N LYS A 437 -13.60 16.65 -3.51
CA LYS A 437 -13.99 15.26 -3.29
C LYS A 437 -13.91 14.82 -1.84
N MET A 438 -13.15 15.51 -0.98
CA MET A 438 -12.96 15.16 0.42
C MET A 438 -13.48 16.25 1.35
N LYS A 439 -14.19 15.86 2.41
CA LYS A 439 -14.71 16.79 3.42
C LYS A 439 -14.55 16.24 4.82
N ILE A 440 -13.82 16.95 5.67
CA ILE A 440 -13.80 16.68 7.12
C ILE A 440 -15.18 17.02 7.69
N THR A 441 -15.92 16.00 8.12
CA THR A 441 -17.27 16.13 8.67
C THR A 441 -17.28 16.32 10.18
N ASN A 442 -16.28 15.82 10.90
CA ASN A 442 -16.11 16.11 12.33
C ASN A 442 -14.63 16.17 12.68
N ALA A 443 -14.22 17.25 13.35
CA ALA A 443 -12.88 17.44 13.91
C ALA A 443 -12.98 18.34 15.16
N GLN A 444 -13.93 18.03 16.04
CA GLN A 444 -14.19 18.83 17.23
C GLN A 444 -13.25 18.46 18.37
N ALA A 445 -12.67 19.48 19.02
CA ALA A 445 -11.88 19.29 20.23
C ALA A 445 -12.70 18.52 21.28
N LYS A 446 -12.04 17.60 21.99
CA LYS A 446 -12.62 16.79 23.08
C LYS A 446 -13.77 15.87 22.68
N SER A 447 -14.07 15.70 21.39
CA SER A 447 -15.09 14.75 20.94
C SER A 447 -14.64 13.30 20.94
N GLY A 448 -13.32 13.06 20.91
CA GLY A 448 -12.76 11.72 20.70
C GLY A 448 -13.10 11.14 19.33
N ILE A 449 -13.66 11.92 18.41
CA ILE A 449 -14.16 11.44 17.12
C ILE A 449 -13.61 12.33 16.02
N ILE A 450 -13.12 11.73 14.95
CA ILE A 450 -12.80 12.45 13.71
C ILE A 450 -13.38 11.67 12.54
N THR A 451 -14.03 12.39 11.62
CA THR A 451 -14.70 11.77 10.47
C THR A 451 -14.50 12.60 9.22
N PHE A 452 -14.49 11.93 8.07
CA PHE A 452 -14.51 12.58 6.78
C PHE A 452 -15.31 11.78 5.76
N GLU A 453 -15.79 12.47 4.73
CA GLU A 453 -16.44 11.89 3.56
C GLU A 453 -15.54 12.03 2.34
N LEU A 454 -15.55 11.00 1.47
CA LEU A 454 -14.97 11.04 0.12
C LEU A 454 -16.07 10.79 -0.91
N GLN A 455 -16.27 11.71 -1.83
CA GLN A 455 -17.37 11.73 -2.80
C GLN A 455 -16.91 11.17 -4.16
N GLU A 456 -17.66 10.20 -4.68
CA GLU A 456 -17.55 9.74 -6.07
C GLU A 456 -18.41 10.60 -7.00
N ASP A 457 -18.02 10.64 -8.28
CA ASP A 457 -18.70 11.44 -9.31
C ASP A 457 -20.10 10.88 -9.65
N ASN A 458 -20.36 9.61 -9.33
CA ASN A 458 -21.66 8.95 -9.51
C ASN A 458 -22.68 9.30 -8.41
N GLY A 459 -22.28 10.04 -7.36
CA GLY A 459 -23.10 10.39 -6.21
C GLY A 459 -22.91 9.48 -4.98
N ASP A 460 -22.23 8.35 -5.12
CA ASP A 460 -21.86 7.48 -4.00
C ASP A 460 -20.74 8.12 -3.18
N LYS A 461 -20.59 7.72 -1.92
CA LYS A 461 -19.52 8.25 -1.07
C LYS A 461 -19.02 7.26 -0.05
N TYR A 462 -17.80 7.48 0.41
CA TYR A 462 -17.29 6.86 1.62
C TYR A 462 -17.49 7.77 2.81
N LEU A 463 -17.78 7.19 3.97
CA LEU A 463 -17.69 7.83 5.27
C LEU A 463 -16.67 7.07 6.11
N VAL A 464 -15.60 7.76 6.50
CA VAL A 464 -14.55 7.22 7.37
C VAL A 464 -14.75 7.77 8.78
N VAL A 465 -14.76 6.88 9.76
CA VAL A 465 -15.03 7.19 11.17
C VAL A 465 -13.89 6.68 12.03
N PHE A 466 -13.26 7.59 12.76
CA PHE A 466 -12.25 7.29 13.78
C PHE A 466 -12.81 7.64 15.16
N ASN A 467 -12.84 6.65 16.05
CA ASN A 467 -13.44 6.72 17.37
C ASN A 467 -12.41 6.42 18.47
N ASN A 468 -11.80 7.45 19.05
CA ASN A 468 -10.92 7.34 20.22
C ASN A 468 -11.66 7.43 21.57
N ASN A 469 -12.99 7.31 21.61
CA ASN A 469 -13.69 7.29 22.90
C ASN A 469 -13.31 6.05 23.72
N THR A 470 -13.18 6.22 25.05
CA THR A 470 -12.80 5.15 25.99
C THR A 470 -13.88 4.93 27.07
N ASP A 471 -13.83 3.75 27.70
CA ASP A 471 -14.89 3.10 28.49
C ASP A 471 -15.37 3.84 29.77
N SER A 472 -14.79 4.98 30.16
CA SER A 472 -15.19 5.66 31.42
C SER A 472 -16.66 6.11 31.50
N GLN A 473 -17.42 6.03 30.40
CA GLN A 473 -18.89 6.18 30.38
C GLN A 473 -19.65 5.08 29.61
N ASN A 474 -18.98 4.03 29.13
CA ASN A 474 -19.58 2.90 28.42
C ASN A 474 -20.56 3.31 27.29
N LYS A 475 -20.16 4.28 26.45
CA LYS A 475 -20.98 4.77 25.33
C LYS A 475 -20.33 4.38 24.01
N GLN A 476 -20.74 3.24 23.46
CA GLN A 476 -20.49 2.92 22.05
C GLN A 476 -20.93 4.09 21.15
N LEU A 477 -20.28 4.18 20.01
CA LEU A 477 -20.57 5.22 19.05
C LEU A 477 -21.79 4.87 18.23
N ILE A 478 -22.88 5.64 18.35
CA ILE A 478 -24.11 5.40 17.59
C ILE A 478 -24.30 6.50 16.56
N LEU A 479 -24.23 6.15 15.27
CA LEU A 479 -24.60 7.02 14.16
C LEU A 479 -26.03 6.74 13.71
N GLY A 480 -26.67 7.72 13.07
CA GLY A 480 -28.03 7.63 12.52
C GLY A 480 -29.16 7.91 13.51
N ASP A 481 -28.86 8.08 14.80
CA ASP A 481 -29.85 8.52 15.80
C ASP A 481 -29.98 10.05 15.79
N THR A 482 -30.97 10.56 15.05
CA THR A 482 -31.27 12.01 14.97
C THR A 482 -31.96 12.55 16.22
N ASN A 483 -32.44 11.67 17.11
CA ASN A 483 -33.11 12.05 18.35
C ASN A 483 -32.14 12.09 19.53
N SER A 484 -30.98 11.44 19.41
CA SER A 484 -29.97 11.38 20.44
C SER A 484 -29.55 12.77 20.92
N THR A 485 -29.46 12.89 22.23
CA THR A 485 -28.70 13.95 22.89
C THR A 485 -27.30 13.49 23.25
N ASN A 486 -26.89 12.25 22.95
CA ASN A 486 -25.49 11.86 23.06
C ASN A 486 -24.69 12.77 22.11
N TRP A 487 -23.90 13.64 22.72
CA TRP A 487 -23.26 14.78 22.09
C TRP A 487 -22.29 14.30 21.00
N TYR A 488 -21.82 15.20 20.14
CA TYR A 488 -20.82 15.00 19.08
C TYR A 488 -21.29 14.85 17.62
N TYR A 489 -22.60 14.77 17.33
CA TYR A 489 -23.14 14.66 15.95
C TYR A 489 -23.96 15.85 15.44
N GLY A 490 -23.47 17.08 15.66
CA GLY A 490 -23.98 18.26 14.94
C GLY A 490 -25.13 19.04 15.59
N ARG A 491 -25.44 18.85 16.89
CA ARG A 491 -26.63 19.46 17.53
C ARG A 491 -26.41 20.59 18.55
N GLN A 492 -25.18 21.05 18.78
CA GLN A 492 -24.88 22.07 19.80
C GLN A 492 -24.46 23.41 19.20
N ASP A 493 -25.13 24.49 19.63
CA ASP A 493 -25.04 25.83 19.05
C ASP A 493 -23.82 26.67 19.42
N ASN A 494 -22.96 26.17 20.31
CA ASN A 494 -21.89 26.92 20.96
C ASN A 494 -20.47 26.41 20.67
N PHE A 495 -20.26 25.45 19.76
CA PHE A 495 -18.91 24.98 19.41
C PHE A 495 -18.28 25.82 18.28
N THR A 496 -17.08 26.36 18.53
CA THR A 496 -16.48 27.47 17.77
C THR A 496 -15.25 27.14 16.92
N GLU A 497 -14.69 25.92 16.95
CA GLU A 497 -13.29 25.72 16.53
C GLU A 497 -13.05 25.15 15.13
N PHE A 498 -13.98 24.40 14.52
CA PHE A 498 -13.82 23.95 13.13
C PHE A 498 -15.08 24.20 12.30
N LYS A 499 -14.96 25.10 11.33
CA LYS A 499 -15.96 25.33 10.28
C LYS A 499 -15.41 24.70 9.00
N ASN A 500 -16.17 23.81 8.37
CA ASN A 500 -15.87 23.47 6.98
C ASN A 500 -16.07 24.71 6.09
N THR A 501 -15.65 24.61 4.84
CA THR A 501 -15.82 25.66 3.81
C THR A 501 -17.27 26.16 3.68
N ASP A 502 -18.26 25.33 4.02
CA ASP A 502 -19.69 25.67 3.98
C ASP A 502 -20.24 26.27 5.29
N GLY A 503 -19.40 26.49 6.31
CA GLY A 503 -19.84 26.98 7.63
C GLY A 503 -20.73 26.00 8.42
N ASN A 504 -20.87 24.75 7.94
CA ASN A 504 -21.73 23.73 8.51
C ASN A 504 -20.96 22.86 9.52
N ARG A 505 -21.54 22.62 10.70
CA ARG A 505 -21.11 21.56 11.63
C ARG A 505 -21.49 20.23 10.98
N GLY A 506 -20.56 19.33 10.65
CA GLY A 506 -20.90 18.19 9.80
C GLY A 506 -22.14 17.44 10.26
N LYS A 507 -23.14 17.40 9.39
CA LYS A 507 -24.49 16.91 9.65
C LYS A 507 -24.58 15.43 9.35
N ILE A 508 -23.65 14.64 9.88
CA ILE A 508 -23.45 13.22 9.52
C ILE A 508 -24.78 12.44 9.58
N ASN A 509 -25.58 12.63 10.62
CA ASN A 509 -26.87 11.93 10.77
C ASN A 509 -27.98 12.47 9.86
N GLU A 510 -27.90 13.72 9.39
CA GLU A 510 -28.92 14.30 8.51
C GLU A 510 -28.58 14.09 7.01
N THR A 511 -27.30 13.85 6.69
CA THR A 511 -26.80 13.78 5.31
C THR A 511 -26.44 12.36 4.85
N ASN A 512 -26.70 11.35 5.69
CA ASN A 512 -26.37 9.95 5.41
C ASN A 512 -27.54 9.02 5.72
N ASP A 513 -27.83 8.09 4.81
CA ASP A 513 -28.75 6.99 5.06
C ASP A 513 -27.98 5.77 5.57
N PHE A 514 -27.92 5.63 6.90
CA PHE A 514 -27.25 4.49 7.55
C PHE A 514 -27.97 3.15 7.34
N THR A 515 -29.23 3.15 6.88
CA THR A 515 -29.91 1.92 6.48
C THR A 515 -29.21 1.30 5.26
N ASN A 516 -28.75 2.17 4.34
CA ASN A 516 -28.03 1.80 3.14
C ASN A 516 -26.50 1.95 3.25
N ALA A 517 -25.94 2.13 4.45
CA ALA A 517 -24.49 2.10 4.61
C ALA A 517 -23.97 0.67 4.47
N TYR A 518 -23.04 0.43 3.55
CA TYR A 518 -22.32 -0.82 3.38
C TYR A 518 -21.04 -0.79 4.23
N ILE A 519 -20.83 -1.81 5.06
CA ILE A 519 -19.67 -1.87 5.95
C ILE A 519 -18.48 -2.42 5.16
N VAL A 520 -17.56 -1.55 4.75
CA VAL A 520 -16.42 -1.93 3.88
C VAL A 520 -15.36 -2.67 4.68
N THR A 521 -14.91 -2.09 5.79
CA THR A 521 -13.97 -2.70 6.73
C THR A 521 -13.99 -1.94 8.06
N THR A 522 -13.61 -2.61 9.15
CA THR A 522 -13.56 -2.03 10.50
C THR A 522 -12.79 -2.94 11.45
N ASN A 523 -12.19 -2.36 12.49
CA ASN A 523 -11.70 -3.12 13.66
C ASN A 523 -12.73 -3.19 14.80
N SER A 524 -13.94 -2.65 14.61
CA SER A 524 -15.05 -2.76 15.55
C SER A 524 -15.61 -4.19 15.56
N LYS A 525 -15.33 -4.97 16.61
CA LYS A 525 -15.64 -6.40 16.69
C LYS A 525 -17.14 -6.68 16.55
N ASN A 526 -17.99 -5.83 17.12
CA ASN A 526 -19.44 -5.96 16.98
C ASN A 526 -19.96 -5.85 15.52
N LEU A 527 -19.14 -5.38 14.58
CA LEU A 527 -19.46 -5.24 13.17
C LEU A 527 -18.80 -6.31 12.27
N TYR A 528 -17.95 -7.21 12.79
CA TYR A 528 -17.23 -8.20 11.97
C TYR A 528 -18.15 -9.07 11.12
N ASN A 529 -19.32 -9.44 11.64
CA ASN A 529 -20.32 -10.25 10.92
C ASN A 529 -21.16 -9.44 9.92
N LYS A 530 -20.99 -8.12 9.89
CA LYS A 530 -21.65 -7.20 8.95
C LYS A 530 -20.71 -6.64 7.89
N ILE A 531 -19.40 -6.86 7.99
CA ILE A 531 -18.46 -6.48 6.93
C ILE A 531 -18.87 -7.18 5.63
N GLY A 532 -18.87 -6.42 4.52
CA GLY A 532 -19.35 -6.88 3.23
C GLY A 532 -20.87 -6.94 3.10
N GLN A 533 -21.61 -6.27 3.99
CA GLN A 533 -23.08 -6.24 3.96
C GLN A 533 -23.60 -4.81 4.17
N MET A 534 -24.85 -4.59 3.73
CA MET A 534 -25.61 -3.38 4.08
C MET A 534 -25.98 -3.44 5.57
N ASN A 535 -25.92 -2.30 6.27
CA ASN A 535 -26.24 -2.24 7.69
C ASN A 535 -27.72 -2.60 7.97
N GLY A 536 -28.64 -2.20 7.08
CA GLY A 536 -30.07 -2.54 7.13
C GLY A 536 -30.84 -1.92 8.31
N GLN A 537 -30.20 -1.07 9.10
CA GLN A 537 -30.76 -0.43 10.28
C GLN A 537 -30.54 1.07 10.21
N LYS A 538 -31.47 1.85 10.77
CA LYS A 538 -31.34 3.32 10.82
C LYS A 538 -30.10 3.78 11.59
N THR A 539 -29.62 2.96 12.52
CA THR A 539 -28.45 3.25 13.33
C THR A 539 -27.36 2.23 13.08
N ILE A 540 -26.12 2.65 13.25
CA ILE A 540 -24.95 1.77 13.30
C ILE A 540 -24.17 2.07 14.58
N THR A 541 -23.75 1.01 15.27
CA THR A 541 -23.08 1.10 16.56
C THR A 541 -21.66 0.59 16.41
N MET A 542 -20.67 1.39 16.81
CA MET A 542 -19.25 1.04 16.73
C MET A 542 -18.64 0.99 18.14
N ASP A 543 -17.71 0.06 18.32
CA ASP A 543 -16.93 -0.12 19.53
C ASP A 543 -15.97 1.06 19.73
N HIS A 544 -15.46 1.16 20.95
CA HIS A 544 -14.41 2.09 21.33
C HIS A 544 -13.09 1.80 20.58
N LEU A 545 -12.23 2.80 20.44
CA LEU A 545 -10.92 2.68 19.79
C LEU A 545 -11.02 2.03 18.41
N SER A 546 -11.97 2.49 17.60
CA SER A 546 -12.26 1.88 16.31
C SER A 546 -12.10 2.83 15.14
N ALA A 547 -11.71 2.26 14.00
CA ALA A 547 -11.74 2.86 12.69
C ALA A 547 -12.72 2.08 11.81
N THR A 548 -13.66 2.77 11.18
CA THR A 548 -14.66 2.15 10.31
C THR A 548 -14.75 2.89 8.99
N VAL A 549 -14.73 2.13 7.89
CA VAL A 549 -14.98 2.62 6.54
C VAL A 549 -16.35 2.15 6.09
N LEU A 550 -17.25 3.09 5.82
CA LEU A 550 -18.57 2.83 5.26
C LEU A 550 -18.59 3.31 3.80
N TYR A 551 -19.26 2.57 2.94
CA TYR A 551 -19.65 3.02 1.61
C TYR A 551 -21.16 3.29 1.62
N ILE A 552 -21.55 4.48 1.23
CA ILE A 552 -22.93 4.96 1.26
C ILE A 552 -23.31 5.23 -0.19
N PRO A 553 -24.07 4.32 -0.83
CA PRO A 553 -24.55 4.53 -2.18
C PRO A 553 -25.44 5.77 -2.25
N LYS A 554 -25.53 6.36 -3.44
CA LYS A 554 -26.50 7.38 -3.77
C LYS A 554 -27.91 6.89 -3.45
N ALA A 555 -28.80 7.84 -3.22
CA ALA A 555 -30.20 7.54 -2.98
C ALA A 555 -30.78 6.70 -4.13
N VAL A 556 -31.57 5.71 -3.78
CA VAL A 556 -32.26 4.83 -4.73
C VAL A 556 -33.19 5.64 -5.61
N GLU A 557 -33.09 5.46 -6.93
CA GLU A 557 -33.97 6.10 -7.90
C GLU A 557 -35.22 5.22 -8.11
N VAL A 558 -36.40 5.83 -7.98
CA VAL A 558 -37.66 5.10 -8.01
C VAL A 558 -38.60 5.72 -9.04
N ALA A 559 -39.07 4.91 -9.98
CA ALA A 559 -40.13 5.28 -10.90
C ALA A 559 -41.37 4.41 -10.66
N LYS A 560 -42.51 5.08 -10.49
CA LYS A 560 -43.82 4.42 -10.41
C LYS A 560 -44.27 4.08 -11.82
N LEU A 561 -44.48 2.80 -12.10
CA LEU A 561 -44.99 2.32 -13.39
C LEU A 561 -46.41 1.78 -13.22
N THR A 562 -47.27 2.07 -14.19
CA THR A 562 -48.60 1.47 -14.25
C THR A 562 -48.48 0.07 -14.82
N THR A 563 -49.20 -0.88 -14.24
CA THR A 563 -49.33 -2.24 -14.77
C THR A 563 -49.83 -2.21 -16.22
N LYS A 564 -49.25 -3.08 -17.05
CA LYS A 564 -49.67 -3.23 -18.46
C LYS A 564 -50.81 -4.23 -18.53
N ALA A 565 -51.84 -3.92 -19.32
CA ALA A 565 -52.80 -4.93 -19.72
C ALA A 565 -52.04 -6.07 -20.44
N ASP A 566 -52.38 -7.32 -20.12
CA ASP A 566 -51.84 -8.55 -20.75
C ASP A 566 -50.40 -8.98 -20.38
N VAL A 567 -49.82 -8.47 -19.28
CA VAL A 567 -48.51 -8.94 -18.75
C VAL A 567 -48.70 -9.74 -17.47
N THR A 568 -48.07 -10.91 -17.38
CA THR A 568 -48.00 -11.70 -16.14
C THR A 568 -46.74 -11.34 -15.37
N TYR A 569 -46.89 -11.02 -14.09
CA TYR A 569 -45.77 -10.76 -13.18
C TYR A 569 -45.50 -12.01 -12.35
N ILE A 570 -44.24 -12.43 -12.35
CA ILE A 570 -43.78 -13.62 -11.64
C ILE A 570 -42.76 -13.18 -10.61
N ASP A 571 -42.93 -13.61 -9.35
CA ASP A 571 -41.94 -13.38 -8.31
C ASP A 571 -40.72 -14.30 -8.44
N GLN A 572 -39.71 -14.10 -7.60
CA GLN A 572 -38.49 -14.92 -7.62
C GLN A 572 -38.73 -16.40 -7.28
N GLU A 573 -39.87 -16.74 -6.68
CA GLU A 573 -40.25 -18.12 -6.36
C GLU A 573 -41.04 -18.79 -7.51
N GLY A 574 -41.24 -18.10 -8.64
CA GLY A 574 -41.99 -18.60 -9.78
C GLY A 574 -43.51 -18.46 -9.62
N LYS A 575 -43.98 -17.78 -8.57
CA LYS A 575 -45.41 -17.62 -8.30
C LYS A 575 -45.96 -16.44 -9.11
N LYS A 576 -47.06 -16.69 -9.80
CA LYS A 576 -47.80 -15.65 -10.54
C LYS A 576 -48.52 -14.75 -9.56
N LEU A 577 -48.33 -13.44 -9.71
CA LEU A 577 -49.05 -12.44 -8.93
C LEU A 577 -50.33 -12.04 -9.64
N VAL A 578 -51.48 -12.18 -8.95
CA VAL A 578 -52.79 -11.82 -9.48
C VAL A 578 -53.04 -10.34 -9.23
N ILE A 579 -53.21 -9.57 -10.30
CA ILE A 579 -53.51 -8.14 -10.25
C ILE A 579 -55.04 -7.96 -10.24
N PRO A 580 -55.62 -7.27 -9.25
CA PRO A 580 -57.05 -6.95 -9.25
C PRO A 580 -57.42 -6.08 -10.46
N ALA A 581 -58.46 -6.45 -11.21
CA ALA A 581 -58.88 -5.77 -12.44
C ALA A 581 -59.30 -4.30 -12.25
N ASP A 582 -59.55 -3.89 -11.00
CA ASP A 582 -60.20 -2.63 -10.65
C ASP A 582 -59.26 -1.65 -9.92
N GLN A 583 -58.02 -2.06 -9.66
CA GLN A 583 -57.03 -1.22 -8.99
C GLN A 583 -55.93 -0.86 -9.99
N GLY A 584 -55.68 0.44 -10.18
CA GLY A 584 -54.50 0.94 -10.89
C GLY A 584 -53.23 0.66 -10.09
N VAL A 585 -52.91 -0.62 -9.88
CA VAL A 585 -51.75 -1.03 -9.09
C VAL A 585 -50.51 -0.64 -9.88
N SER A 586 -49.62 0.05 -9.19
CA SER A 586 -48.34 0.43 -9.76
C SER A 586 -47.24 -0.42 -9.16
N TYR A 587 -46.30 -0.84 -9.99
CA TYR A 587 -45.07 -1.48 -9.56
C TYR A 587 -43.95 -0.45 -9.60
N LEU A 588 -42.92 -0.68 -8.79
CA LEU A 588 -41.77 0.21 -8.69
C LEU A 588 -40.67 -0.31 -9.59
N LYS A 589 -40.20 0.52 -10.52
CA LYS A 589 -38.84 0.37 -11.08
C LYS A 589 -37.88 1.02 -10.10
N VAL A 590 -36.92 0.25 -9.62
CA VAL A 590 -35.95 0.67 -8.62
C VAL A 590 -34.56 0.54 -9.21
N GLU A 591 -33.79 1.63 -9.20
CA GLU A 591 -32.41 1.68 -9.71
C GLU A 591 -31.47 2.10 -8.58
N PHE A 592 -30.41 1.32 -8.37
CA PHE A 592 -29.43 1.55 -7.30
C PHE A 592 -28.06 1.01 -7.70
N ASN A 593 -27.00 1.53 -7.07
CA ASN A 593 -25.66 1.00 -7.24
C ASN A 593 -25.43 -0.14 -6.23
N ASP A 594 -24.96 -1.31 -6.70
CA ASP A 594 -24.75 -2.50 -5.87
C ASP A 594 -23.30 -2.57 -5.36
N PRO A 595 -23.04 -2.35 -4.06
CA PRO A 595 -21.68 -2.41 -3.51
C PRO A 595 -21.03 -3.79 -3.64
N ASN A 596 -21.80 -4.87 -3.76
CA ASN A 596 -21.24 -6.22 -3.93
C ASN A 596 -20.58 -6.43 -5.29
N SER A 597 -20.90 -5.58 -6.28
CA SER A 597 -20.18 -5.55 -7.56
C SER A 597 -18.79 -4.90 -7.44
N LYS A 598 -18.60 -4.07 -6.41
CA LYS A 598 -17.40 -3.27 -6.17
C LYS A 598 -16.45 -3.93 -5.17
N PHE A 599 -16.96 -4.48 -4.07
CA PHE A 599 -16.14 -5.03 -2.98
C PHE A 599 -16.16 -6.57 -2.95
N GLY A 600 -14.98 -7.18 -2.76
CA GLY A 600 -14.82 -8.63 -2.64
C GLY A 600 -14.13 -9.03 -1.34
N TYR A 601 -14.65 -10.09 -0.73
CA TYR A 601 -14.22 -10.57 0.59
C TYR A 601 -13.87 -12.04 0.59
N GLU A 602 -12.85 -12.39 1.37
CA GLU A 602 -12.38 -13.76 1.55
C GLU A 602 -12.24 -14.10 3.03
N VAL A 603 -12.16 -15.40 3.31
CA VAL A 603 -11.71 -15.91 4.61
C VAL A 603 -10.22 -15.61 4.73
N SER A 604 -9.78 -15.30 5.95
CA SER A 604 -8.36 -15.07 6.23
C SER A 604 -7.48 -16.22 5.74
N GLY A 605 -6.34 -15.88 5.14
CA GLY A 605 -5.30 -16.85 4.82
C GLY A 605 -4.44 -17.25 6.03
N ILE A 606 -4.68 -16.59 7.17
CA ILE A 606 -4.13 -16.90 8.49
C ILE A 606 -5.21 -17.61 9.31
N ALA A 607 -4.83 -18.67 10.01
CA ALA A 607 -5.76 -19.44 10.83
C ALA A 607 -6.34 -18.59 11.97
N THR A 608 -7.66 -18.63 12.12
CA THR A 608 -8.38 -18.06 13.27
C THR A 608 -8.74 -19.16 14.26
N THR A 609 -8.81 -18.82 15.55
CA THR A 609 -9.14 -19.73 16.65
C THR A 609 -10.50 -19.45 17.28
N SER A 610 -11.16 -18.36 16.87
CA SER A 610 -12.47 -17.93 17.39
C SER A 610 -13.32 -17.29 16.30
N ASP A 611 -14.65 -17.39 16.43
CA ASP A 611 -15.62 -16.67 15.61
C ASP A 611 -15.69 -15.16 15.92
N GLN A 612 -14.95 -14.70 16.93
CA GLN A 612 -14.80 -13.29 17.28
C GLN A 612 -13.60 -12.61 16.61
N GLN A 613 -12.81 -13.35 15.81
CA GLN A 613 -11.63 -12.81 15.10
C GLN A 613 -11.97 -12.40 13.67
N LEU A 614 -11.39 -11.31 13.19
CA LEU A 614 -11.52 -10.86 11.81
C LEU A 614 -10.94 -11.92 10.88
N GLY A 615 -11.72 -12.31 9.88
CA GLY A 615 -11.35 -13.32 8.89
C GLY A 615 -11.75 -14.75 9.23
N HIS A 616 -12.49 -14.98 10.33
CA HIS A 616 -13.12 -16.29 10.61
C HIS A 616 -14.21 -16.66 9.59
N THR A 617 -14.78 -15.65 8.91
CA THR A 617 -15.72 -15.77 7.80
C THR A 617 -15.22 -14.95 6.61
N LYS A 618 -16.01 -14.83 5.53
CA LYS A 618 -15.66 -13.99 4.37
C LYS A 618 -15.82 -12.50 4.70
N ASN A 619 -14.93 -11.97 5.53
CA ASN A 619 -14.97 -10.59 6.01
C ASN A 619 -13.60 -9.89 5.99
N VAL A 620 -12.61 -10.42 5.26
CA VAL A 620 -11.38 -9.69 4.93
C VAL A 620 -11.50 -9.13 3.53
N LEU A 621 -11.35 -7.82 3.36
CA LEU A 621 -11.41 -7.19 2.04
C LEU A 621 -10.16 -7.57 1.23
N THR A 622 -10.36 -8.15 0.05
CA THR A 622 -9.26 -8.61 -0.83
C THR A 622 -9.33 -8.02 -2.23
N LYS A 623 -10.48 -7.45 -2.61
CA LYS A 623 -10.69 -6.87 -3.93
C LYS A 623 -11.56 -5.63 -3.84
N THR A 624 -11.21 -4.62 -4.64
CA THR A 624 -12.13 -3.54 -4.99
C THR A 624 -12.14 -3.30 -6.51
N SER A 625 -13.05 -2.48 -7.00
CA SER A 625 -13.06 -2.01 -8.38
C SER A 625 -13.49 -0.55 -8.49
N ASP A 626 -12.87 0.18 -9.42
CA ASP A 626 -13.27 1.56 -9.74
C ASP A 626 -14.69 1.64 -10.30
N GLY A 627 -15.16 0.58 -10.98
CA GLY A 627 -16.53 0.48 -11.48
C GLY A 627 -17.50 -0.06 -10.43
N ILE A 628 -18.70 0.50 -10.40
CA ILE A 628 -19.84 -0.03 -9.67
C ILE A 628 -20.99 -0.31 -10.63
N GLN A 629 -21.66 -1.45 -10.45
CA GLN A 629 -22.81 -1.83 -11.26
C GLN A 629 -24.06 -1.12 -10.75
N THR A 630 -24.75 -0.40 -11.63
CA THR A 630 -26.14 0.01 -11.40
C THR A 630 -27.08 -1.15 -11.75
N VAL A 631 -27.93 -1.51 -10.80
CA VAL A 631 -28.90 -2.60 -10.90
C VAL A 631 -30.30 -2.01 -11.01
N THR A 632 -31.10 -2.53 -11.94
CA THR A 632 -32.52 -2.22 -12.09
C THR A 632 -33.36 -3.41 -11.62
N LYS A 633 -34.27 -3.19 -10.67
CA LYS A 633 -35.22 -4.19 -10.17
C LYS A 633 -36.65 -3.68 -10.22
N TYR A 634 -37.60 -4.59 -10.24
CA TYR A 634 -39.02 -4.26 -10.23
C TYR A 634 -39.70 -4.86 -9.02
N TYR A 635 -40.56 -4.10 -8.35
CA TYR A 635 -41.23 -4.54 -7.12
C TYR A 635 -42.72 -4.28 -7.13
N MET A 636 -43.49 -5.23 -6.61
CA MET A 636 -44.92 -5.11 -6.35
C MET A 636 -45.21 -5.31 -4.88
N ALA A 637 -46.08 -4.46 -4.32
CA ALA A 637 -46.55 -4.64 -2.96
C ALA A 637 -47.64 -5.72 -2.93
N VAL A 638 -47.52 -6.66 -2.01
CA VAL A 638 -48.51 -7.72 -1.78
C VAL A 638 -48.88 -7.77 -0.30
N ASP A 639 -50.13 -8.13 -0.04
CA ASP A 639 -50.58 -8.45 1.30
C ASP A 639 -50.08 -9.84 1.70
N LYS A 640 -49.39 -9.93 2.84
CA LYS A 640 -48.72 -11.16 3.32
C LYS A 640 -49.69 -12.30 3.62
N VAL A 641 -50.94 -11.99 3.95
CA VAL A 641 -51.95 -12.98 4.36
C VAL A 641 -52.66 -13.56 3.15
N THR A 642 -53.07 -12.69 2.23
CA THR A 642 -53.84 -13.07 1.04
C THR A 642 -52.97 -13.37 -0.17
N GLY A 643 -51.72 -12.88 -0.19
CA GLY A 643 -50.82 -12.94 -1.33
C GLY A 643 -51.28 -12.09 -2.53
N GLN A 644 -52.31 -11.24 -2.34
CA GLN A 644 -52.82 -10.39 -3.40
C GLN A 644 -51.99 -9.12 -3.53
N VAL A 645 -51.84 -8.67 -4.78
CA VAL A 645 -51.21 -7.40 -5.10
C VAL A 645 -52.07 -6.25 -4.56
N VAL A 646 -51.43 -5.31 -3.86
CA VAL A 646 -52.09 -4.12 -3.29
C VAL A 646 -51.44 -2.83 -3.80
N SER A 647 -52.23 -1.77 -3.89
CA SER A 647 -51.69 -0.43 -4.11
C SER A 647 -51.33 0.23 -2.78
N VAL A 648 -50.06 0.58 -2.59
CA VAL A 648 -49.57 1.30 -1.41
C VAL A 648 -48.85 2.59 -1.78
N ALA A 649 -48.63 3.45 -0.78
CA ALA A 649 -47.77 4.62 -0.93
C ALA A 649 -46.32 4.22 -1.23
N GLN A 650 -45.56 5.13 -1.84
CA GLN A 650 -44.15 4.91 -2.14
C GLN A 650 -43.37 4.56 -0.86
N PRO A 651 -42.53 3.52 -0.88
CA PRO A 651 -41.63 3.17 0.22
C PRO A 651 -40.74 4.36 0.55
N THR A 652 -40.51 4.55 1.85
CA THR A 652 -39.68 5.64 2.37
C THR A 652 -38.25 5.19 2.69
N SER A 653 -37.96 3.89 2.58
CA SER A 653 -36.62 3.33 2.76
C SER A 653 -36.43 2.09 1.91
N PHE A 654 -35.17 1.83 1.57
CA PHE A 654 -34.73 0.72 0.73
C PHE A 654 -33.52 0.07 1.40
N ILE A 655 -33.30 -1.22 1.17
CA ILE A 655 -32.06 -1.92 1.56
C ILE A 655 -31.58 -2.67 0.33
N ASN A 656 -30.43 -2.26 -0.23
CA ASN A 656 -29.90 -2.85 -1.47
C ASN A 656 -30.96 -2.90 -2.60
N GLY A 657 -31.67 -1.79 -2.79
CA GLY A 657 -32.77 -1.68 -3.76
C GLY A 657 -34.09 -2.33 -3.36
N ALA A 658 -34.13 -3.18 -2.32
CA ALA A 658 -35.36 -3.78 -1.84
C ALA A 658 -36.19 -2.77 -1.04
N PRO A 659 -37.42 -2.43 -1.45
CA PRO A 659 -38.24 -1.47 -0.73
C PRO A 659 -38.70 -2.03 0.62
N GLN A 660 -38.64 -1.19 1.65
CA GLN A 660 -39.05 -1.56 3.00
C GLN A 660 -40.49 -1.10 3.25
N SER A 661 -41.31 -1.97 3.85
CA SER A 661 -42.68 -1.66 4.22
C SER A 661 -42.77 -1.14 5.66
N THR A 662 -43.54 -0.07 5.87
CA THR A 662 -43.93 0.39 7.22
C THR A 662 -45.20 -0.31 7.72
N ASP A 663 -45.95 -0.95 6.83
CA ASP A 663 -47.12 -1.76 7.18
C ASP A 663 -46.69 -3.22 7.35
N ALA A 664 -46.93 -3.78 8.53
CA ALA A 664 -46.56 -5.14 8.87
C ALA A 664 -47.25 -6.20 7.99
N ASN A 665 -48.42 -5.89 7.42
CA ASN A 665 -49.18 -6.79 6.56
C ASN A 665 -48.74 -6.73 5.10
N ILE A 666 -47.91 -5.75 4.70
CA ILE A 666 -47.45 -5.58 3.33
C ILE A 666 -46.00 -6.04 3.19
N GLU A 667 -45.70 -6.75 2.11
CA GLU A 667 -44.34 -7.04 1.65
C GLU A 667 -44.15 -6.60 0.20
N TRP A 668 -42.93 -6.23 -0.15
CA TRP A 668 -42.54 -5.93 -1.52
C TRP A 668 -41.89 -7.15 -2.13
N LYS A 669 -42.53 -7.74 -3.13
CA LYS A 669 -42.00 -8.87 -3.89
C LYS A 669 -41.29 -8.35 -5.14
N GLU A 670 -40.06 -8.80 -5.33
CA GLU A 670 -39.34 -8.57 -6.60
C GLU A 670 -40.05 -9.35 -7.71
N VAL A 671 -40.27 -8.72 -8.86
CA VAL A 671 -41.03 -9.29 -9.98
C VAL A 671 -40.26 -9.18 -11.29
N THR A 672 -40.53 -10.12 -12.19
CA THR A 672 -40.12 -10.06 -13.60
C THR A 672 -41.34 -10.05 -14.51
N GLU A 673 -41.26 -9.30 -15.62
CA GLU A 673 -42.29 -9.33 -16.66
C GLU A 673 -42.12 -10.60 -17.50
N ALA A 674 -43.16 -11.42 -17.60
CA ALA A 674 -43.20 -12.54 -18.53
C ALA A 674 -44.19 -12.24 -19.68
N ALA A 675 -43.73 -12.38 -20.93
CA ALA A 675 -44.60 -12.27 -22.10
C ALA A 675 -45.57 -13.47 -22.17
N PRO A 676 -46.80 -13.29 -22.67
CA PRO A 676 -47.83 -14.33 -22.67
C PRO A 676 -47.50 -15.60 -23.49
N ALA A 677 -46.38 -15.65 -24.22
CA ALA A 677 -46.00 -16.76 -25.10
C ALA A 677 -45.03 -17.79 -24.50
N GLU A 678 -44.47 -17.59 -23.30
CA GLU A 678 -43.52 -18.55 -22.68
C GLU A 678 -44.17 -19.48 -21.64
N LEU A 679 -45.49 -19.46 -21.51
CA LEU A 679 -46.24 -20.33 -20.58
C LEU A 679 -46.87 -21.51 -21.32
N ASN A 680 -46.05 -22.45 -21.81
CA ASN A 680 -46.56 -23.76 -22.20
C ASN A 680 -46.62 -24.68 -20.97
N VAL A 681 -47.86 -24.97 -20.57
CA VAL A 681 -48.26 -25.85 -19.49
C VAL A 681 -48.12 -27.30 -19.92
N SER A 682 -47.52 -28.12 -19.04
CA SER A 682 -47.65 -29.58 -19.05
C SER A 682 -49.14 -29.96 -18.99
N GLN A 683 -49.70 -30.47 -20.08
CA GLN A 683 -51.03 -31.06 -20.06
C GLN A 683 -50.95 -32.45 -19.46
N ASP A 684 -51.60 -32.57 -18.29
CA ASP A 684 -52.08 -33.81 -17.73
C ASP A 684 -53.27 -34.29 -18.57
N SER A 685 -53.26 -35.55 -19.02
CA SER A 685 -54.41 -36.24 -19.60
C SER A 685 -54.70 -37.47 -18.75
N GLY A 686 -55.72 -37.37 -17.91
CA GLY A 686 -56.20 -38.47 -17.08
C GLY A 686 -57.01 -39.49 -17.87
N GLU A 687 -57.11 -40.70 -17.32
CA GLU A 687 -58.36 -41.45 -17.34
C GLU A 687 -58.39 -42.54 -16.26
N ALA A 688 -59.61 -42.81 -15.80
CA ALA A 688 -60.00 -43.52 -14.59
C ALA A 688 -59.81 -45.05 -14.64
N THR A 689 -59.74 -45.67 -13.46
CA THR A 689 -59.78 -47.13 -13.28
C THR A 689 -60.85 -47.52 -12.26
N GLU A 690 -61.76 -48.42 -12.65
CA GLU A 690 -62.41 -49.36 -11.72
C GLU A 690 -63.03 -50.57 -12.46
N GLU A 691 -62.87 -51.75 -11.84
CA GLU A 691 -63.57 -53.05 -12.02
C GLU A 691 -63.30 -53.90 -13.29
N SER A 692 -63.05 -55.23 -13.32
CA SER A 692 -63.01 -56.36 -12.35
C SER A 692 -62.18 -57.58 -12.95
N PRO A 693 -62.32 -58.89 -12.58
CA PRO A 693 -61.19 -59.77 -12.18
C PRO A 693 -61.00 -61.06 -13.05
N LYS A 694 -60.15 -61.99 -12.56
CA LYS A 694 -59.91 -63.43 -12.93
C LYS A 694 -58.73 -63.72 -13.87
N GLU A 695 -57.98 -64.83 -13.80
CA GLU A 695 -57.77 -65.96 -12.86
C GLU A 695 -56.69 -66.88 -13.50
N SER A 696 -55.81 -67.52 -12.70
CA SER A 696 -54.99 -68.73 -13.01
C SER A 696 -53.90 -68.63 -14.11
N GLU A 697 -52.71 -69.25 -14.09
CA GLU A 697 -52.21 -70.52 -13.53
C GLU A 697 -50.68 -70.43 -13.24
N ARG A 698 -50.20 -71.22 -12.27
CA ARG A 698 -48.81 -71.75 -12.15
C ARG A 698 -48.73 -73.09 -12.91
N PRO A 699 -47.57 -73.79 -13.14
CA PRO A 699 -46.24 -73.73 -12.47
C PRO A 699 -45.05 -73.79 -13.48
N SER A 700 -43.76 -73.75 -13.13
CA SER A 700 -42.97 -74.83 -12.52
C SER A 700 -41.47 -74.59 -12.79
N GLU A 701 -40.63 -75.09 -11.87
CA GLU A 701 -39.21 -75.52 -12.04
C GLU A 701 -38.16 -74.44 -12.39
N GLY A 702 -36.95 -74.42 -11.85
CA GLY A 702 -36.24 -75.37 -11.00
C GLY A 702 -34.72 -75.14 -11.16
N SER A 703 -34.00 -75.39 -10.08
CA SER A 703 -32.54 -75.56 -9.96
C SER A 703 -31.64 -74.33 -9.79
N ALA A 704 -30.86 -74.45 -8.72
CA ALA A 704 -29.81 -73.59 -8.23
C ALA A 704 -28.45 -74.31 -8.38
N VAL A 705 -27.40 -73.65 -7.86
CA VAL A 705 -26.06 -74.13 -7.49
C VAL A 705 -25.01 -73.94 -8.61
N GLY A 706 -23.87 -73.26 -8.40
CA GLY A 706 -23.32 -72.68 -7.17
C GLY A 706 -21.98 -71.96 -7.41
N ASN A 707 -21.57 -71.15 -6.41
CA ASN A 707 -20.23 -71.01 -5.78
C ASN A 707 -18.96 -70.96 -6.68
N ASN A 708 -17.91 -70.15 -6.46
CA ASN A 708 -17.49 -69.28 -5.37
C ASN A 708 -16.12 -68.65 -5.72
N ILE A 709 -15.76 -67.51 -5.08
CA ILE A 709 -14.40 -67.06 -4.65
C ILE A 709 -13.48 -66.50 -5.78
N GLU A 710 -12.79 -65.35 -5.71
CA GLU A 710 -12.10 -64.64 -4.61
C GLU A 710 -11.88 -63.12 -4.89
N GLN A 711 -11.41 -62.41 -3.85
CA GLN A 711 -11.36 -60.96 -3.59
C GLN A 711 -10.24 -60.15 -4.26
N GLY A 712 -10.37 -58.80 -4.26
CA GLY A 712 -9.25 -57.85 -4.27
C GLY A 712 -9.62 -56.43 -4.75
N GLU A 713 -9.63 -55.47 -3.83
CA GLU A 713 -10.20 -54.10 -3.94
C GLU A 713 -9.41 -53.07 -4.77
N SER A 714 -10.11 -51.94 -4.95
CA SER A 714 -9.91 -50.74 -5.78
C SER A 714 -8.68 -49.87 -5.53
N VAL A 715 -8.18 -49.25 -6.61
CA VAL A 715 -7.56 -47.91 -6.60
C VAL A 715 -7.96 -47.15 -7.87
N THR A 716 -8.41 -45.91 -7.69
CA THR A 716 -8.88 -44.94 -8.68
C THR A 716 -7.71 -44.20 -9.37
N GLN A 717 -7.87 -43.93 -10.67
CA GLN A 717 -7.02 -43.03 -11.48
C GLN A 717 -7.91 -41.94 -12.10
N GLU A 718 -7.62 -40.68 -11.80
CA GLU A 718 -8.17 -39.51 -12.48
C GLU A 718 -7.28 -39.12 -13.66
N THR A 719 -7.90 -38.81 -14.80
CA THR A 719 -7.25 -38.26 -16.00
C THR A 719 -7.87 -36.89 -16.31
N THR A 720 -7.02 -35.86 -16.34
CA THR A 720 -7.38 -34.47 -16.63
C THR A 720 -7.58 -34.25 -18.14
N VAL A 721 -8.68 -33.58 -18.52
CA VAL A 721 -9.00 -33.15 -19.88
C VAL A 721 -8.73 -31.65 -20.02
N THR A 722 -7.99 -31.26 -21.06
CA THR A 722 -7.74 -29.87 -21.45
C THR A 722 -8.84 -29.41 -22.43
N VAL A 723 -9.44 -28.24 -22.20
CA VAL A 723 -10.36 -27.57 -23.15
C VAL A 723 -9.79 -26.22 -23.57
N THR A 724 -9.74 -26.02 -24.88
CA THR A 724 -9.41 -24.80 -25.62
C THR A 724 -10.55 -23.79 -25.65
N SER A 725 -10.23 -22.49 -25.57
CA SER A 725 -10.99 -21.44 -26.27
C SER A 725 -10.10 -20.23 -26.60
N GLN A 726 -10.12 -19.84 -27.87
CA GLN A 726 -9.50 -18.63 -28.44
C GLN A 726 -10.53 -17.51 -28.49
N VAL A 727 -10.09 -16.27 -28.24
CA VAL A 727 -10.73 -15.04 -28.75
C VAL A 727 -9.62 -14.08 -29.20
N ASP A 728 -9.73 -13.62 -30.47
CA ASP A 728 -8.80 -12.73 -31.18
C ASP A 728 -9.08 -11.23 -30.95
N PHE A 729 -8.03 -10.40 -30.98
CA PHE A 729 -8.07 -8.96 -31.30
C PHE A 729 -6.81 -8.54 -32.10
N PRO A 730 -6.82 -7.41 -32.86
CA PRO A 730 -6.23 -7.31 -34.20
C PRO A 730 -4.73 -6.93 -34.27
N LYS A 731 -4.09 -7.42 -35.34
CA LYS A 731 -2.67 -7.25 -35.69
C LYS A 731 -2.35 -5.86 -36.26
N SER A 732 -1.30 -5.21 -35.73
CA SER A 732 -0.51 -4.22 -36.45
C SER A 732 0.64 -4.91 -37.20
N GLN A 733 0.96 -4.40 -38.40
CA GLN A 733 1.83 -5.03 -39.38
C GLN A 733 3.30 -5.05 -38.93
N SER A 734 3.89 -6.24 -38.87
CA SER A 734 5.33 -6.48 -38.78
C SER A 734 5.81 -7.08 -40.11
N THR A 735 6.82 -6.44 -40.70
CA THR A 735 7.46 -6.83 -41.96
C THR A 735 8.43 -7.99 -41.75
N LYS A 736 8.46 -8.94 -42.69
CA LYS A 736 9.28 -10.17 -42.69
C LYS A 736 10.79 -9.89 -42.53
N PRO A 737 11.55 -10.74 -41.83
CA PRO A 737 13.01 -10.72 -41.88
C PRO A 737 13.55 -11.52 -43.08
N GLU A 738 14.48 -10.92 -43.83
CA GLU A 738 15.33 -11.59 -44.82
C GLU A 738 16.38 -12.48 -44.14
N GLU A 739 16.54 -13.71 -44.64
CA GLU A 739 17.64 -14.62 -44.29
C GLU A 739 19.00 -14.09 -44.77
N LYS A 740 19.99 -14.02 -43.86
CA LYS A 740 21.42 -13.90 -44.20
C LYS A 740 22.30 -14.83 -43.35
N PRO A 741 23.45 -15.28 -43.88
CA PRO A 741 24.00 -16.62 -43.61
C PRO A 741 24.79 -16.71 -42.31
N LYS A 742 24.76 -17.90 -41.68
CA LYS A 742 25.48 -18.24 -40.44
C LYS A 742 26.99 -18.04 -40.59
N LEU A 743 27.53 -17.02 -39.92
CA LEU A 743 28.96 -16.80 -39.72
C LEU A 743 29.41 -17.49 -38.41
N THR A 744 30.36 -18.43 -38.51
CA THR A 744 30.89 -19.19 -37.36
C THR A 744 31.63 -18.30 -36.35
N ALA A 745 31.59 -18.66 -35.06
CA ALA A 745 32.14 -17.90 -33.92
C ALA A 745 33.59 -17.39 -34.07
N LYS A 746 34.43 -18.06 -34.88
CA LYS A 746 35.80 -17.60 -35.18
C LYS A 746 35.88 -16.34 -36.05
N SER A 747 34.88 -16.06 -36.91
CA SER A 747 34.86 -14.83 -37.72
C SER A 747 34.37 -13.63 -36.90
N HIS A 748 33.48 -13.86 -35.95
CA HIS A 748 32.97 -12.83 -35.04
C HIS A 748 34.08 -12.30 -34.11
N GLN A 749 34.88 -13.20 -33.51
CA GLN A 749 36.05 -12.81 -32.70
C GLN A 749 37.12 -12.04 -33.49
N LYS A 750 37.35 -12.36 -34.77
CA LYS A 750 38.30 -11.62 -35.62
C LYS A 750 37.80 -10.23 -35.98
N THR A 751 36.49 -10.07 -36.16
CA THR A 751 35.86 -8.78 -36.49
C THR A 751 35.89 -7.85 -35.28
N VAL A 752 35.50 -8.33 -34.11
CA VAL A 752 35.57 -7.60 -32.83
C VAL A 752 37.01 -7.19 -32.51
N LYS A 753 38.00 -8.10 -32.69
CA LYS A 753 39.42 -7.75 -32.49
C LYS A 753 39.93 -6.69 -33.47
N ARG A 754 39.44 -6.65 -34.71
CA ARG A 754 39.82 -5.61 -35.69
C ARG A 754 39.20 -4.26 -35.34
N GLU A 755 37.96 -4.27 -34.85
CA GLU A 755 37.21 -3.08 -34.47
C GLU A 755 37.79 -2.42 -33.22
N VAL A 756 38.11 -3.20 -32.19
CA VAL A 756 38.83 -2.73 -30.98
C VAL A 756 40.20 -2.16 -31.36
N LYS A 757 40.93 -2.81 -32.27
CA LYS A 757 42.24 -2.32 -32.74
C LYS A 757 42.13 -1.03 -33.56
N HIS A 758 41.01 -0.85 -34.29
CA HIS A 758 40.71 0.39 -35.02
C HIS A 758 40.36 1.53 -34.05
N GLN A 759 39.50 1.27 -33.06
CA GLN A 759 39.12 2.24 -32.03
C GLN A 759 40.33 2.67 -31.18
N GLN A 760 41.20 1.73 -30.79
CA GLN A 760 42.43 2.06 -30.07
C GLN A 760 43.40 2.91 -30.91
N LYS A 761 43.45 2.70 -32.23
CA LYS A 761 44.29 3.49 -33.14
C LYS A 761 43.73 4.91 -33.33
N GLN A 762 42.40 5.05 -33.41
CA GLN A 762 41.67 6.32 -33.38
C GLN A 762 41.97 7.11 -32.09
N LEU A 763 41.80 6.48 -30.92
CA LEU A 763 42.04 7.12 -29.63
C LEU A 763 43.49 7.60 -29.46
N LYS A 764 44.46 6.84 -30.01
CA LYS A 764 45.88 7.22 -29.99
C LYS A 764 46.17 8.42 -30.88
N LEU A 765 45.49 8.55 -32.01
CA LEU A 765 45.59 9.69 -32.92
C LEU A 765 44.94 10.94 -32.31
N GLU A 766 43.78 10.80 -31.69
CA GLU A 766 43.07 11.87 -30.97
C GLU A 766 43.89 12.40 -29.79
N ARG A 767 44.49 11.53 -28.97
CA ARG A 767 45.40 11.93 -27.89
C ARG A 767 46.66 12.62 -28.40
N LYS A 768 47.19 12.22 -29.56
CA LYS A 768 48.34 12.88 -30.20
C LYS A 768 47.97 14.26 -30.75
N ALA A 769 46.76 14.42 -31.28
CA ALA A 769 46.23 15.69 -31.74
C ALA A 769 45.97 16.64 -30.56
N ALA A 770 45.33 16.16 -29.49
CA ALA A 770 45.09 16.93 -28.26
C ALA A 770 46.39 17.42 -27.60
N LYS A 771 47.43 16.57 -27.52
CA LYS A 771 48.77 16.99 -27.05
C LYS A 771 49.46 18.02 -27.94
N LYS A 772 49.08 18.10 -29.22
CA LYS A 772 49.59 19.12 -30.16
C LYS A 772 48.80 20.43 -30.03
N MET A 773 47.53 20.37 -29.65
CA MET A 773 46.61 21.51 -29.45
C MET A 773 46.93 22.32 -28.18
N THR A 774 47.33 21.68 -27.08
CA THR A 774 47.69 22.36 -25.82
C THR A 774 48.95 23.22 -25.90
N LYS A 775 49.76 23.11 -26.96
CA LYS A 775 51.03 23.85 -27.10
C LYS A 775 50.95 25.19 -27.84
N LYS A 776 49.83 25.56 -28.49
CA LYS A 776 49.79 26.76 -29.37
C LYS A 776 48.55 27.66 -29.28
N GLY A 777 47.57 27.38 -28.42
CA GLY A 777 46.51 28.35 -28.11
C GLY A 777 45.77 28.99 -29.31
N GLN A 778 45.46 28.21 -30.35
CA GLN A 778 44.64 28.68 -31.48
C GLN A 778 43.69 27.57 -31.95
N GLY A 779 42.46 27.97 -32.32
CA GLY A 779 41.39 27.07 -32.77
C GLY A 779 41.64 26.43 -34.14
N TYR A 780 41.11 25.22 -34.35
CA TYR A 780 41.24 24.46 -35.59
C TYR A 780 39.88 23.88 -36.03
N ALA A 781 39.64 23.82 -37.34
CA ALA A 781 38.45 23.21 -37.93
C ALA A 781 38.82 21.93 -38.68
N TRP A 782 38.11 20.83 -38.42
CA TRP A 782 38.28 19.57 -39.14
C TRP A 782 36.92 18.92 -39.42
N GLY A 783 36.58 18.76 -40.70
CA GLY A 783 35.23 18.36 -41.11
C GLY A 783 34.18 19.40 -40.69
N ASN A 784 32.99 18.96 -40.30
CA ASN A 784 31.88 19.83 -39.86
C ASN A 784 31.91 20.13 -38.34
N LYS A 785 33.08 20.07 -37.70
CA LYS A 785 33.24 20.26 -36.24
C LYS A 785 34.32 21.31 -35.95
N HIS A 786 34.06 22.14 -34.94
CA HIS A 786 34.96 23.19 -34.47
C HIS A 786 35.41 22.89 -33.03
N TYR A 787 36.72 23.04 -32.79
CA TYR A 787 37.33 22.78 -31.48
C TYR A 787 38.07 24.02 -31.01
N PHE A 788 37.93 24.36 -29.73
CA PHE A 788 38.66 25.45 -29.08
C PHE A 788 39.41 24.92 -27.86
N ALA A 789 40.63 25.39 -27.67
CA ALA A 789 41.47 25.02 -26.54
C ALA A 789 41.91 26.29 -25.80
N PHE A 790 41.63 26.36 -24.51
CA PHE A 790 42.11 27.39 -23.61
C PHE A 790 42.60 26.73 -22.33
N ASP A 791 43.81 27.07 -21.91
CA ASP A 791 44.47 26.65 -20.67
C ASP A 791 44.29 25.16 -20.28
N GLY A 792 44.68 24.27 -21.20
CA GLY A 792 44.70 22.82 -20.94
C GLY A 792 43.36 22.08 -21.10
N ALA A 793 42.23 22.78 -21.27
CA ALA A 793 40.93 22.20 -21.57
C ALA A 793 40.59 22.29 -23.06
N VAL A 794 39.94 21.25 -23.61
CA VAL A 794 39.45 21.21 -25.00
C VAL A 794 37.92 21.13 -24.98
N LEU A 795 37.25 22.15 -25.50
CA LEU A 795 35.80 22.23 -25.59
C LEU A 795 35.32 21.85 -27.01
N HIS A 796 34.31 20.98 -27.06
CA HIS A 796 33.63 20.58 -28.29
C HIS A 796 32.38 21.44 -28.48
N LEU A 797 32.40 22.33 -29.47
CA LEU A 797 31.25 23.16 -29.81
C LEU A 797 30.38 22.39 -30.81
N GLY A 798 29.18 21.99 -30.37
CA GLY A 798 28.21 21.28 -31.18
C GLY A 798 27.77 22.04 -32.45
N LYS A 799 26.94 21.39 -33.27
CA LYS A 799 26.59 21.84 -34.64
C LYS A 799 25.84 23.18 -34.76
N ASN A 800 25.38 23.78 -33.66
CA ASN A 800 24.53 24.97 -33.69
C ASN A 800 25.35 26.23 -33.37
N LYS A 801 25.46 27.10 -34.37
CA LYS A 801 26.11 28.42 -34.26
C LYS A 801 25.23 29.38 -33.46
N HIS A 802 25.52 29.57 -32.18
CA HIS A 802 25.23 30.84 -31.50
C HIS A 802 26.48 31.31 -30.78
N TRP A 803 26.87 32.54 -31.11
CA TRP A 803 28.11 33.18 -30.71
C TRP A 803 27.98 33.64 -29.25
N PHE A 804 28.82 33.14 -28.35
CA PHE A 804 29.09 33.82 -27.08
C PHE A 804 30.19 34.86 -27.32
N ARG A 805 29.95 36.08 -26.84
CA ARG A 805 30.93 37.16 -26.82
C ARG A 805 31.57 37.25 -25.46
#